data_AF-A0A2V8LDR7-F1
#
_entry.id   AF-A0A2V8LDR7-F1
#
_cell.length_a   1.000
_cell.length_b   1.000
_cell.length_c   1.000
_cell.angle_alpha   90.00
_cell.angle_beta   90.00
_cell.angle_gamma   90.00
#
_symmetry.space_group_name_H-M   'P 1'
#
loop_
_entity.id
_entity.type
_entity.pdbx_description
1 polymer ?
#
loop_
_entity_poly.entity_id
_entity_poly.type
_entity_poly.pdbx_seq_one_letter_code
_entity_poly.pdbx_strand_id
1 'polypeptide(L)'
;MGRDSRRPHQERHGNRTGDVGGDRPARGGGGGGVTLIGVGVRAFDRVRKEHALLLTCACVAILFFNLPGQRFAGGLISLGPNNSTQHESEVDSALQDAATSALAGRDGTVIVMDSQTGRVRAIVNSDGACAQALMPGSSIKPFTALAALRAGLIDEDSRTVCPGRFTGLSFSLSCVHADHLPPFSPAQAIAYSCNFYFATLGQRLGRDRLIATLREFDFGQPTGIAAEEVSGIVRPCEMGNVARVRTAEANHASAEADCGAREAIGESDHIQVTPIQLLSAYTALVNGGHLYEPRVASPDNFDSVERARLNIAAQHRAIIIEGMAGAVRYGTARSAKLDALPLTIIGKTGTANPPKGFRTNGWFIGFAGAFQSNRQLDPTDVKLAVLVLLARAHGSQAAEVAKPIFETYANAYQKPDPGSPAGQPRRGGGGQGGPLSQESGSDRTNSRSDQSAIRNSQCTIRVHLVHDNITQELSLEDYVLGVMRAEGTTETEPEALKALAIAIRTYALKNIGRHAKDGYDFCSTTHCQRFVGAPASLRAGRAHPARNEMAAIDAVRATEGQALLDDRGQPIDSYFGASCGGETANIGELWGVTPPAYLRGVRDEYCDAGPHATWIDTIKRGDLLRALKSDSRTDIGNRLEQVLISKRDETGRAEWITLEGENRKTVRGWDFKIIVGRVLGWNVLKSSRFEIARSGSNFIFHGSGFGHGLGLCQEGAHVMAARGAGYQKILEKYFPGTRLRPRSGAVSLARPFKAGNDTNKDDCVASATYEVASLQASLTRRIDWSDDLFPALKGRAKLNRRSAAVVSRARFITISSDHFTVTYPADVDRLDANQVLKTLEVTRNEYLHRASVASISVNVPNLDIRFNESTGDFTARTGQPWWAAAATKGNRIELQPIAILKRRGVLFTTLRHELALVVIDSAGNNRAPRWLEEGFAIYLAGEGKLFSHYQLRGALSNEELEKRLERPGSQQDMRALYAQAYLSVTEMIRNQGEVSVWKKLAGIN
;
A
#
# COMPACT_ATOMS: atom_id res chain seq x y z
N MET A 1 3.71 -6.86 -69.37
CA MET A 1 3.34 -8.10 -70.10
C MET A 1 2.72 -9.06 -69.09
N GLY A 2 1.49 -9.58 -69.21
CA GLY A 2 0.39 -9.19 -70.10
C GLY A 2 -0.77 -10.21 -70.12
N ARG A 3 -2.00 -9.73 -70.44
CA ARG A 3 -3.23 -10.49 -70.82
C ARG A 3 -3.91 -11.33 -69.73
N ASP A 4 -5.23 -11.59 -69.74
CA ASP A 4 -6.50 -10.91 -70.19
C ASP A 4 -7.67 -11.77 -69.58
N SER A 5 -8.98 -11.55 -69.68
CA SER A 5 -9.81 -10.54 -70.37
C SER A 5 -11.16 -10.30 -69.65
N ARG A 6 -11.54 -9.03 -69.52
CA ARG A 6 -12.86 -8.43 -69.88
C ARG A 6 -14.16 -9.25 -69.70
N ARG A 7 -15.18 -8.65 -69.06
CA ARG A 7 -16.31 -7.89 -69.70
C ARG A 7 -17.23 -7.19 -68.66
N PRO A 8 -18.14 -6.26 -69.05
CA PRO A 8 -18.71 -5.25 -68.13
C PRO A 8 -20.26 -5.02 -68.18
N HIS A 9 -20.71 -4.05 -67.35
CA HIS A 9 -21.84 -3.09 -67.50
C HIS A 9 -23.31 -3.38 -67.03
N GLN A 10 -23.87 -2.31 -66.43
CA GLN A 10 -25.24 -1.74 -66.51
C GLN A 10 -26.45 -2.34 -65.76
N GLU A 11 -26.89 -1.61 -64.71
CA GLU A 11 -28.06 -0.70 -64.72
C GLU A 11 -29.37 -1.16 -65.42
N ARG A 12 -30.47 -1.42 -64.67
CA ARG A 12 -31.73 -0.59 -64.66
C ARG A 12 -32.94 -1.18 -63.90
N HIS A 13 -33.94 -0.30 -63.72
CA HIS A 13 -35.27 -0.41 -63.10
C HIS A 13 -36.11 -1.69 -63.31
N GLY A 14 -37.10 -1.91 -62.42
CA GLY A 14 -38.32 -2.68 -62.72
C GLY A 14 -39.24 -2.84 -61.49
N ASN A 15 -40.44 -2.25 -61.49
CA ASN A 15 -41.35 -2.23 -60.33
C ASN A 15 -42.80 -2.62 -60.74
N ARG A 16 -43.47 -3.49 -59.96
CA ARG A 16 -44.93 -3.55 -59.62
C ARG A 16 -45.62 -4.94 -59.64
N THR A 17 -46.59 -5.09 -58.72
CA THR A 17 -47.85 -5.93 -58.75
C THR A 17 -47.77 -7.45 -58.91
N GLY A 18 -48.63 -8.29 -58.28
CA GLY A 18 -49.65 -8.06 -57.22
C GLY A 18 -50.80 -9.10 -57.22
N ASP A 19 -51.32 -9.49 -56.02
CA ASP A 19 -52.60 -10.22 -55.77
C ASP A 19 -52.73 -11.68 -56.32
N VAL A 20 -53.70 -12.59 -55.99
CA VAL A 20 -54.94 -12.63 -55.14
C VAL A 20 -55.08 -14.06 -54.49
N GLY A 21 -55.86 -14.24 -53.40
CA GLY A 21 -56.73 -15.46 -53.25
C GLY A 21 -56.71 -16.31 -51.94
N GLY A 22 -57.87 -16.86 -51.54
CA GLY A 22 -58.08 -17.90 -50.48
C GLY A 22 -58.75 -19.19 -51.05
N ASP A 23 -59.52 -20.05 -50.35
CA ASP A 23 -60.01 -20.14 -48.96
C ASP A 23 -60.64 -21.56 -48.67
N ARG A 24 -60.47 -22.15 -47.47
CA ARG A 24 -61.35 -23.20 -46.82
C ARG A 24 -61.57 -24.61 -47.50
N PRO A 25 -62.41 -25.56 -46.97
CA PRO A 25 -62.39 -26.17 -45.62
C PRO A 25 -62.72 -27.71 -45.47
N ALA A 26 -62.39 -28.29 -44.30
CA ALA A 26 -63.19 -29.23 -43.44
C ALA A 26 -63.56 -30.72 -43.78
N ARG A 27 -63.53 -31.54 -42.68
CA ARG A 27 -64.30 -32.77 -42.30
C ARG A 27 -63.97 -34.16 -42.89
N GLY A 28 -63.85 -35.18 -42.01
CA GLY A 28 -63.90 -36.61 -42.40
C GLY A 28 -63.53 -37.75 -41.42
N GLY A 29 -63.88 -37.71 -40.12
CA GLY A 29 -63.78 -38.88 -39.18
C GLY A 29 -62.38 -39.21 -38.59
N GLY A 30 -62.19 -40.21 -37.70
CA GLY A 30 -63.19 -40.90 -36.85
C GLY A 30 -62.89 -42.38 -36.46
N GLY A 31 -62.49 -42.68 -35.20
CA GLY A 31 -62.57 -44.04 -34.58
C GLY A 31 -61.48 -44.40 -33.54
N GLY A 32 -61.87 -45.02 -32.40
CA GLY A 32 -60.95 -45.65 -31.41
C GLY A 32 -60.84 -44.97 -30.02
N GLY A 33 -60.72 -45.78 -28.95
CA GLY A 33 -60.47 -45.35 -27.56
C GLY A 33 -59.15 -45.92 -26.99
N VAL A 34 -58.88 -45.93 -25.68
CA VAL A 34 -59.72 -45.56 -24.52
C VAL A 34 -58.85 -45.28 -23.26
N THR A 35 -59.42 -44.57 -22.25
CA THR A 35 -58.93 -44.46 -20.84
C THR A 35 -57.62 -43.69 -20.60
N LEU A 36 -57.23 -43.19 -19.41
CA LEU A 36 -57.75 -42.31 -18.32
C LEU A 36 -56.46 -41.82 -17.58
N ILE A 37 -56.29 -40.75 -16.78
CA ILE A 37 -56.99 -39.54 -16.28
C ILE A 37 -55.84 -38.59 -15.80
N GLY A 38 -55.91 -37.27 -15.61
CA GLY A 38 -57.00 -36.27 -15.65
C GLY A 38 -57.12 -35.50 -14.31
N VAL A 39 -57.40 -34.19 -14.22
CA VAL A 39 -57.30 -33.03 -15.15
C VAL A 39 -57.58 -31.74 -14.34
N GLY A 40 -57.23 -30.53 -14.83
CA GLY A 40 -57.97 -29.30 -14.46
C GLY A 40 -57.19 -27.99 -14.30
N VAL A 41 -57.50 -26.98 -15.12
CA VAL A 41 -57.10 -25.56 -14.93
C VAL A 41 -58.15 -24.63 -15.59
N ARG A 42 -58.31 -23.41 -15.04
CA ARG A 42 -59.05 -22.23 -15.57
C ARG A 42 -60.59 -22.28 -15.47
N ALA A 43 -61.33 -21.15 -15.40
CA ALA A 43 -61.09 -19.78 -14.87
C ALA A 43 -62.38 -18.96 -15.03
N PHE A 44 -62.71 -18.02 -14.13
CA PHE A 44 -63.43 -16.75 -14.45
C PHE A 44 -63.41 -15.77 -13.23
N ASP A 45 -64.22 -14.71 -13.26
CA ASP A 45 -63.95 -13.39 -12.64
C ASP A 45 -65.22 -12.71 -12.05
N ARG A 46 -65.01 -11.59 -11.33
CA ARG A 46 -65.84 -10.36 -11.23
C ARG A 46 -66.83 -10.09 -10.05
N VAL A 47 -66.70 -8.84 -9.56
CA VAL A 47 -67.67 -7.94 -8.86
C VAL A 47 -67.84 -8.06 -7.31
N ARG A 48 -68.07 -6.90 -6.68
CA ARG A 48 -68.23 -6.63 -5.22
C ARG A 48 -69.62 -6.01 -4.92
N LYS A 49 -69.96 -5.91 -3.62
CA LYS A 49 -70.96 -5.06 -2.90
C LYS A 49 -71.94 -5.91 -2.06
N GLU A 50 -72.48 -5.50 -0.90
CA GLU A 50 -72.12 -4.44 0.08
C GLU A 50 -72.77 -4.76 1.46
N HIS A 51 -72.17 -4.23 2.54
CA HIS A 51 -72.72 -3.96 3.89
C HIS A 51 -73.82 -4.83 4.57
N ALA A 52 -73.40 -5.44 5.70
CA ALA A 52 -73.88 -5.14 7.08
C ALA A 52 -75.02 -5.93 7.77
N LEU A 53 -74.74 -6.24 9.06
CA LEU A 53 -75.66 -6.45 10.22
C LEU A 53 -76.58 -7.71 10.17
N LEU A 54 -77.00 -8.38 11.26
CA LEU A 54 -77.05 -8.09 12.72
C LEU A 54 -76.98 -9.39 13.60
N LEU A 55 -76.89 -9.22 14.93
CA LEU A 55 -77.15 -10.12 16.10
C LEU A 55 -77.97 -11.43 15.88
N THR A 56 -77.79 -12.55 16.62
CA THR A 56 -77.73 -12.81 18.09
C THR A 56 -76.98 -14.15 18.37
N CYS A 57 -76.37 -14.54 19.52
CA CYS A 57 -76.40 -14.24 20.98
C CYS A 57 -77.07 -15.32 21.88
N ALA A 58 -76.39 -15.64 23.00
CA ALA A 58 -76.75 -16.55 24.13
C ALA A 58 -76.98 -18.05 23.80
N CYS A 59 -76.29 -19.05 24.40
CA CYS A 59 -75.86 -19.35 25.78
C CYS A 59 -76.93 -19.96 26.71
N VAL A 60 -76.78 -21.26 27.00
CA VAL A 60 -77.21 -21.90 28.24
C VAL A 60 -76.02 -22.72 28.78
N ALA A 61 -75.82 -22.70 30.09
CA ALA A 61 -74.74 -23.40 30.79
C ALA A 61 -75.22 -23.81 32.20
N ILE A 62 -74.29 -24.35 33.01
CA ILE A 62 -74.39 -24.64 34.46
C ILE A 62 -75.00 -26.02 34.80
N LEU A 63 -74.43 -26.61 35.88
CA LEU A 63 -74.79 -27.80 36.68
C LEU A 63 -73.87 -29.03 36.44
N PHE A 64 -73.06 -29.53 37.38
CA PHE A 64 -72.90 -29.24 38.84
C PHE A 64 -71.41 -29.14 39.29
N PHE A 65 -71.14 -28.20 40.23
CA PHE A 65 -70.23 -28.25 41.42
C PHE A 65 -68.83 -28.92 41.30
N ASN A 66 -67.71 -28.29 41.72
CA ASN A 66 -67.49 -27.75 43.08
C ASN A 66 -66.52 -26.53 43.18
N LEU A 67 -66.37 -26.01 44.40
CA LEU A 67 -65.70 -24.75 44.83
C LEU A 67 -64.22 -24.94 45.29
N PRO A 68 -63.48 -23.89 45.73
CA PRO A 68 -63.44 -22.45 45.37
C PRO A 68 -62.01 -21.99 44.94
N GLY A 69 -61.75 -20.75 44.50
CA GLY A 69 -62.60 -19.58 44.31
C GLY A 69 -61.79 -18.30 43.97
N GLN A 70 -62.43 -17.14 44.11
CA GLN A 70 -61.98 -15.79 43.71
C GLN A 70 -61.79 -15.55 42.20
N ARG A 71 -62.76 -14.83 41.60
CA ARG A 71 -62.62 -14.15 40.30
C ARG A 71 -62.21 -12.70 40.55
N PHE A 72 -61.27 -12.20 39.77
CA PHE A 72 -61.21 -10.77 39.41
C PHE A 72 -61.39 -10.63 37.88
N ALA A 73 -61.90 -9.48 37.44
CA ALA A 73 -62.29 -9.28 36.06
C ALA A 73 -61.07 -9.07 35.14
N GLY A 74 -60.80 -10.05 34.27
CA GLY A 74 -59.88 -9.87 33.15
C GLY A 74 -60.55 -9.06 32.05
N GLY A 75 -60.22 -7.77 31.94
CA GLY A 75 -60.50 -6.99 30.74
C GLY A 75 -59.69 -7.49 29.55
N LEU A 76 -60.10 -7.13 28.32
CA LEU A 76 -59.30 -7.40 27.13
C LEU A 76 -57.97 -6.64 27.19
N ILE A 77 -56.91 -7.34 27.61
CA ILE A 77 -55.55 -6.92 27.32
C ILE A 77 -55.33 -7.17 25.83
N SER A 78 -55.56 -6.12 25.05
CA SER A 78 -54.88 -6.01 23.75
C SER A 78 -53.39 -6.00 24.06
N LEU A 79 -52.69 -7.06 23.67
CA LEU A 79 -51.24 -7.10 23.72
C LEU A 79 -50.72 -6.12 22.67
N GLY A 80 -50.49 -4.87 23.09
CA GLY A 80 -49.72 -3.92 22.28
C GLY A 80 -48.34 -4.50 21.98
N PRO A 81 -47.69 -4.08 20.87
CA PRO A 81 -46.37 -4.58 20.52
C PRO A 81 -45.41 -4.41 21.69
N ASN A 82 -44.58 -5.43 21.94
CA ASN A 82 -43.68 -5.46 23.09
C ASN A 82 -42.81 -4.20 23.13
N ASN A 83 -42.49 -3.68 24.32
CA ASN A 83 -41.67 -2.47 24.46
C ASN A 83 -40.34 -2.55 23.67
N SER A 84 -39.80 -3.76 23.46
CA SER A 84 -38.62 -3.99 22.61
C SER A 84 -38.87 -3.79 21.12
N THR A 85 -40.03 -4.19 20.57
CA THR A 85 -40.35 -4.04 19.15
C THR A 85 -40.94 -2.67 18.82
N GLN A 86 -41.60 -2.02 19.78
CA GLN A 86 -41.84 -0.57 19.76
C GLN A 86 -40.51 0.18 19.63
N HIS A 87 -39.57 -0.06 20.55
CA HIS A 87 -38.26 0.61 20.54
C HIS A 87 -37.45 0.34 19.26
N GLU A 88 -37.38 -0.89 18.77
CA GLU A 88 -36.70 -1.18 17.48
C GLU A 88 -37.36 -0.45 16.30
N SER A 89 -38.69 -0.23 16.34
CA SER A 89 -39.42 0.52 15.31
C SER A 89 -39.19 2.04 15.42
N GLU A 90 -39.09 2.60 16.63
CA GLU A 90 -38.66 3.98 16.87
C GLU A 90 -37.23 4.22 16.33
N VAL A 91 -36.33 3.27 16.58
CA VAL A 91 -34.94 3.32 16.09
C VAL A 91 -34.90 3.18 14.56
N ASP A 92 -35.71 2.33 13.95
CA ASP A 92 -35.83 2.24 12.49
C ASP A 92 -36.30 3.57 11.88
N SER A 93 -37.32 4.22 12.47
CA SER A 93 -37.76 5.56 12.04
C SER A 93 -36.64 6.59 12.16
N ALA A 94 -35.95 6.64 13.30
CA ALA A 94 -34.85 7.57 13.52
C ALA A 94 -33.66 7.32 12.55
N LEU A 95 -33.39 6.07 12.19
CA LEU A 95 -32.39 5.71 11.17
C LEU A 95 -32.83 6.14 9.77
N GLN A 96 -34.12 6.01 9.43
CA GLN A 96 -34.70 6.48 8.18
C GLN A 96 -34.65 8.01 8.05
N ASP A 97 -34.99 8.74 9.11
CA ASP A 97 -34.91 10.21 9.17
C ASP A 97 -33.45 10.70 9.08
N ALA A 98 -32.53 10.03 9.80
CA ALA A 98 -31.10 10.33 9.75
C ALA A 98 -30.49 10.05 8.37
N ALA A 99 -30.84 8.93 7.73
CA ALA A 99 -30.40 8.59 6.37
C ALA A 99 -30.94 9.59 5.34
N THR A 100 -32.21 9.97 5.44
CA THR A 100 -32.86 10.93 4.54
C THR A 100 -32.23 12.32 4.67
N SER A 101 -32.01 12.76 5.92
CA SER A 101 -31.38 14.05 6.23
C SER A 101 -29.90 14.10 5.85
N ALA A 102 -29.15 13.01 6.05
CA ALA A 102 -27.73 12.95 5.68
C ALA A 102 -27.50 12.93 4.16
N LEU A 103 -28.43 12.37 3.38
CA LEU A 103 -28.39 12.44 1.92
C LEU A 103 -28.68 13.86 1.41
N ALA A 104 -29.46 14.67 2.14
CA ALA A 104 -29.65 16.11 1.93
C ALA A 104 -30.01 16.52 0.48
N GLY A 105 -30.83 15.71 -0.21
CA GLY A 105 -31.22 15.96 -1.61
C GLY A 105 -30.11 15.77 -2.65
N ARG A 106 -29.00 15.12 -2.30
CA ARG A 106 -27.92 14.75 -3.22
C ARG A 106 -28.30 13.49 -4.00
N ASP A 107 -27.93 13.42 -5.28
CA ASP A 107 -28.03 12.19 -6.08
C ASP A 107 -27.25 11.04 -5.40
N GLY A 108 -27.97 10.03 -4.94
CA GLY A 108 -27.38 8.90 -4.25
C GLY A 108 -28.43 7.98 -3.65
N THR A 109 -27.95 7.00 -2.88
CA THR A 109 -28.75 5.98 -2.20
C THR A 109 -28.11 5.70 -0.85
N VAL A 110 -28.95 5.49 0.16
CA VAL A 110 -28.53 5.03 1.49
C VAL A 110 -29.31 3.76 1.82
N ILE A 111 -28.62 2.73 2.33
CA ILE A 111 -29.23 1.50 2.83
C ILE A 111 -28.67 1.23 4.23
N VAL A 112 -29.55 0.94 5.17
CA VAL A 112 -29.22 0.51 6.53
C VAL A 112 -29.81 -0.88 6.75
N MET A 113 -29.01 -1.83 7.20
CA MET A 113 -29.37 -3.25 7.30
C MET A 113 -28.85 -3.84 8.61
N ASP A 114 -29.63 -4.74 9.20
CA ASP A 114 -29.16 -5.62 10.27
C ASP A 114 -28.28 -6.73 9.68
N SER A 115 -27.03 -6.81 10.14
CA SER A 115 -26.00 -7.68 9.54
C SER A 115 -26.03 -9.13 10.04
N GLN A 116 -26.88 -9.44 11.02
CA GLN A 116 -27.08 -10.81 11.53
C GLN A 116 -28.35 -11.47 10.97
N THR A 117 -29.19 -10.72 10.25
CA THR A 117 -30.52 -11.19 9.82
C THR A 117 -30.89 -10.82 8.38
N GLY A 118 -30.26 -9.81 7.79
CA GLY A 118 -30.61 -9.27 6.48
C GLY A 118 -31.78 -8.27 6.50
N ARG A 119 -32.34 -7.93 7.67
CA ARG A 119 -33.46 -6.99 7.77
C ARG A 119 -33.03 -5.58 7.36
N VAL A 120 -33.64 -5.02 6.32
CA VAL A 120 -33.41 -3.63 5.91
C VAL A 120 -34.17 -2.72 6.88
N ARG A 121 -33.42 -1.93 7.65
CA ARG A 121 -33.90 -1.04 8.72
C ARG A 121 -34.29 0.35 8.19
N ALA A 122 -33.57 0.82 7.17
CA ALA A 122 -33.89 2.06 6.46
C ALA A 122 -33.36 2.01 5.01
N ILE A 123 -34.06 2.67 4.09
CA ILE A 123 -33.66 2.80 2.69
C ILE A 123 -34.07 4.16 2.11
N VAL A 124 -33.13 4.81 1.42
CA VAL A 124 -33.34 6.11 0.77
C VAL A 124 -32.93 5.97 -0.69
N ASN A 125 -33.84 6.33 -1.61
CA ASN A 125 -33.75 6.04 -3.04
C ASN A 125 -33.59 4.53 -3.32
N SER A 126 -34.71 3.79 -3.18
CA SER A 126 -34.87 2.36 -3.49
C SER A 126 -34.47 2.02 -4.93
N ASP A 127 -34.77 2.89 -5.87
CA ASP A 127 -34.60 2.63 -7.30
C ASP A 127 -33.11 2.67 -7.63
N GLY A 128 -32.38 3.64 -7.06
CA GLY A 128 -30.92 3.65 -7.06
C GLY A 128 -30.29 2.46 -6.30
N ALA A 129 -30.99 1.87 -5.33
CA ALA A 129 -30.51 0.71 -4.57
C ALA A 129 -30.59 -0.63 -5.32
N CYS A 130 -31.63 -0.79 -6.16
CA CYS A 130 -32.02 -2.09 -6.73
C CYS A 130 -32.07 -2.12 -8.27
N ALA A 131 -32.38 -1.00 -8.93
CA ALA A 131 -32.58 -0.94 -10.39
C ALA A 131 -31.33 -0.45 -11.16
N GLN A 132 -30.30 0.05 -10.48
CA GLN A 132 -29.06 0.51 -11.12
C GLN A 132 -27.84 -0.33 -10.72
N ALA A 133 -27.19 -0.96 -11.69
CA ALA A 133 -25.88 -1.57 -11.54
C ALA A 133 -24.77 -0.55 -11.90
N LEU A 134 -23.71 -0.48 -11.09
CA LEU A 134 -22.60 0.46 -11.25
C LEU A 134 -21.26 -0.21 -10.99
N MET A 135 -20.17 0.33 -11.55
CA MET A 135 -18.82 -0.14 -11.22
C MET A 135 -18.52 0.09 -9.71
N PRO A 136 -18.10 -0.94 -8.96
CA PRO A 136 -17.81 -0.82 -7.52
C PRO A 136 -16.52 -0.02 -7.24
N GLY A 137 -15.59 0.00 -8.20
CA GLY A 137 -14.26 0.56 -7.99
C GLY A 137 -13.59 -0.05 -6.77
N SER A 138 -12.92 0.81 -6.00
CA SER A 138 -12.15 0.42 -4.82
C SER A 138 -12.90 -0.33 -3.70
N SER A 139 -14.23 -0.49 -3.76
CA SER A 139 -15.00 -1.33 -2.82
C SER A 139 -14.89 -2.84 -3.12
N ILE A 140 -14.44 -3.26 -4.31
CA ILE A 140 -14.28 -4.71 -4.62
C ILE A 140 -13.05 -5.35 -3.94
N LYS A 141 -12.10 -4.52 -3.48
CA LYS A 141 -10.75 -4.93 -3.07
C LYS A 141 -10.70 -5.95 -1.91
N PRO A 142 -11.58 -5.93 -0.90
CA PRO A 142 -11.66 -7.00 0.10
C PRO A 142 -11.98 -8.39 -0.47
N PHE A 143 -12.84 -8.49 -1.50
CA PHE A 143 -13.11 -9.76 -2.19
C PHE A 143 -11.90 -10.20 -3.03
N THR A 144 -11.19 -9.26 -3.67
CA THR A 144 -9.90 -9.53 -4.32
C THR A 144 -8.85 -10.04 -3.32
N ALA A 145 -8.79 -9.48 -2.11
CA ALA A 145 -7.92 -9.97 -1.04
C ALA A 145 -8.31 -11.39 -0.61
N LEU A 146 -9.61 -11.65 -0.37
CA LEU A 146 -10.10 -12.97 -0.01
C LEU A 146 -9.78 -14.04 -1.07
N ALA A 147 -10.01 -13.73 -2.35
CA ALA A 147 -9.68 -14.60 -3.47
C ALA A 147 -8.17 -14.93 -3.53
N ALA A 148 -7.31 -13.93 -3.28
CA ALA A 148 -5.86 -14.11 -3.27
C ALA A 148 -5.32 -14.84 -2.03
N LEU A 149 -5.93 -14.62 -0.85
CA LEU A 149 -5.66 -15.37 0.38
C LEU A 149 -6.04 -16.85 0.20
N ARG A 150 -7.25 -17.13 -0.29
CA ARG A 150 -7.71 -18.49 -0.67
C ARG A 150 -6.81 -19.16 -1.71
N ALA A 151 -6.25 -18.38 -2.65
CA ALA A 151 -5.32 -18.88 -3.65
C ALA A 151 -3.85 -19.01 -3.17
N GLY A 152 -3.55 -18.69 -1.91
CA GLY A 152 -2.20 -18.77 -1.34
C GLY A 152 -1.18 -17.79 -1.95
N LEU A 153 -1.67 -16.69 -2.55
CA LEU A 153 -0.83 -15.67 -3.20
C LEU A 153 -0.35 -14.58 -2.24
N ILE A 154 -1.04 -14.42 -1.11
CA ILE A 154 -0.69 -13.52 0.00
C ILE A 154 -1.10 -14.17 1.32
N ASP A 155 -0.51 -13.69 2.41
CA ASP A 155 -0.77 -14.06 3.81
C ASP A 155 -0.53 -12.84 4.71
N GLU A 156 -0.66 -13.00 6.04
CA GLU A 156 -0.47 -11.92 7.02
C GLU A 156 0.95 -11.33 7.03
N ASP A 157 1.94 -12.12 6.63
CA ASP A 157 3.36 -11.75 6.57
C ASP A 157 3.76 -11.11 5.23
N SER A 158 2.94 -11.25 4.19
CA SER A 158 3.20 -10.69 2.86
C SER A 158 3.35 -9.17 2.89
N ARG A 159 4.42 -8.65 2.28
CA ARG A 159 4.73 -7.21 2.21
C ARG A 159 4.97 -6.77 0.77
N THR A 160 4.37 -5.66 0.36
CA THR A 160 4.51 -5.11 -1.01
C THR A 160 4.78 -3.61 -0.97
N VAL A 161 5.91 -3.18 -1.53
CA VAL A 161 6.20 -1.75 -1.78
C VAL A 161 5.27 -1.23 -2.87
N CYS A 162 4.66 -0.06 -2.66
CA CYS A 162 3.88 0.62 -3.68
C CYS A 162 4.67 1.81 -4.26
N PRO A 163 4.98 1.85 -5.58
CA PRO A 163 5.67 2.95 -6.24
C PRO A 163 4.71 4.13 -6.57
N GLY A 164 3.79 4.46 -5.67
CA GLY A 164 2.77 5.52 -5.83
C GLY A 164 1.69 5.29 -6.90
N ARG A 165 1.90 4.47 -7.94
CA ARG A 165 0.94 4.24 -9.04
C ARG A 165 0.97 2.82 -9.59
N PHE A 166 -0.13 2.39 -10.19
CA PHE A 166 -0.14 1.28 -11.16
C PHE A 166 0.06 1.82 -12.58
N THR A 167 0.76 1.06 -13.42
CA THR A 167 0.86 1.29 -14.87
C THR A 167 0.81 -0.07 -15.55
N GLY A 168 -0.33 -0.37 -16.18
CA GLY A 168 -0.53 -1.54 -17.02
C GLY A 168 -0.24 -1.22 -18.50
N LEU A 169 -0.71 -2.09 -19.39
CA LEU A 169 -0.56 -1.96 -20.83
C LEU A 169 -1.58 -1.01 -21.47
N SER A 170 -2.74 -0.79 -20.86
CA SER A 170 -3.83 0.06 -21.39
C SER A 170 -4.44 1.05 -20.40
N PHE A 171 -4.01 1.04 -19.13
CA PHE A 171 -4.32 2.11 -18.18
C PHE A 171 -3.21 2.34 -17.17
N SER A 172 -3.23 3.52 -16.54
CA SER A 172 -2.43 3.81 -15.35
C SER A 172 -3.30 4.51 -14.33
N LEU A 173 -3.13 4.15 -13.05
CA LEU A 173 -3.93 4.68 -11.96
C LEU A 173 -3.04 4.99 -10.76
N SER A 174 -2.96 6.27 -10.40
CA SER A 174 -2.28 6.73 -9.18
C SER A 174 -2.95 6.16 -7.93
N CYS A 175 -2.19 5.95 -6.86
CA CYS A 175 -2.74 5.54 -5.57
C CYS A 175 -3.18 6.77 -4.76
N VAL A 176 -4.20 6.59 -3.91
CA VAL A 176 -4.80 7.64 -3.07
C VAL A 176 -4.11 7.76 -1.70
N HIS A 177 -2.82 7.46 -1.64
CA HIS A 177 -2.02 7.43 -0.41
C HIS A 177 -0.58 7.87 -0.71
N ALA A 178 0.15 8.23 0.35
CA ALA A 178 1.56 8.60 0.27
C ALA A 178 2.42 7.53 -0.43
N ASP A 179 3.38 8.00 -1.23
CA ASP A 179 4.27 7.26 -2.12
C ASP A 179 5.52 6.67 -1.42
N HIS A 180 5.66 6.95 -0.12
CA HIS A 180 6.78 6.58 0.75
C HIS A 180 6.34 5.79 1.99
N LEU A 181 5.10 5.26 2.00
CA LEU A 181 4.64 4.40 3.07
C LEU A 181 5.42 3.07 3.07
N PRO A 182 5.65 2.45 4.25
CA PRO A 182 6.31 1.16 4.36
C PRO A 182 5.64 0.06 3.52
N PRO A 183 6.36 -1.03 3.18
CA PRO A 183 5.80 -2.17 2.44
C PRO A 183 4.49 -2.68 3.07
N PHE A 184 3.39 -2.60 2.32
CA PHE A 184 2.06 -2.86 2.88
C PHE A 184 1.84 -4.33 3.19
N SER A 185 1.30 -4.62 4.39
CA SER A 185 0.51 -5.84 4.64
C SER A 185 -0.79 -5.82 3.83
N PRO A 186 -1.50 -6.96 3.66
CA PRO A 186 -2.79 -6.95 2.96
C PRO A 186 -3.83 -6.06 3.66
N ALA A 187 -3.84 -6.04 5.00
CA ALA A 187 -4.70 -5.14 5.78
C ALA A 187 -4.39 -3.66 5.50
N GLN A 188 -3.12 -3.27 5.49
CA GLN A 188 -2.71 -1.90 5.13
C GLN A 188 -3.05 -1.55 3.68
N ALA A 189 -2.93 -2.50 2.75
CA ALA A 189 -3.31 -2.30 1.36
C ALA A 189 -4.83 -2.07 1.20
N ILE A 190 -5.67 -2.77 1.97
CA ILE A 190 -7.12 -2.51 2.06
C ILE A 190 -7.37 -1.12 2.63
N ALA A 191 -6.73 -0.78 3.76
CA ALA A 191 -6.92 0.48 4.49
C ALA A 191 -6.57 1.73 3.65
N TYR A 192 -5.42 1.72 2.99
CA TYR A 192 -4.99 2.77 2.06
C TYR A 192 -5.57 2.58 0.64
N SER A 193 -6.35 1.53 0.40
CA SER A 193 -6.97 1.21 -0.88
C SER A 193 -5.98 1.16 -2.07
N CYS A 194 -4.77 0.65 -1.84
CA CYS A 194 -3.64 0.76 -2.77
C CYS A 194 -3.95 0.21 -4.17
N ASN A 195 -3.87 1.07 -5.20
CA ASN A 195 -4.17 0.69 -6.58
C ASN A 195 -3.11 -0.24 -7.17
N PHE A 196 -1.82 0.03 -6.93
CA PHE A 196 -0.72 -0.85 -7.38
C PHE A 196 -0.81 -2.26 -6.78
N TYR A 197 -1.05 -2.35 -5.46
CA TYR A 197 -1.15 -3.63 -4.76
C TYR A 197 -2.24 -4.50 -5.37
N PHE A 198 -3.46 -3.97 -5.50
CA PHE A 198 -4.59 -4.77 -5.98
C PHE A 198 -4.57 -5.04 -7.49
N ALA A 199 -4.04 -4.12 -8.30
CA ALA A 199 -3.87 -4.35 -9.74
C ALA A 199 -2.81 -5.45 -10.03
N THR A 200 -1.64 -5.38 -9.38
CA THR A 200 -0.59 -6.44 -9.53
C THR A 200 -1.01 -7.76 -8.87
N LEU A 201 -1.77 -7.72 -7.77
CA LEU A 201 -2.37 -8.92 -7.19
C LEU A 201 -3.42 -9.54 -8.12
N GLY A 202 -4.22 -8.72 -8.81
CA GLY A 202 -5.18 -9.16 -9.82
C GLY A 202 -4.54 -9.86 -11.01
N GLN A 203 -3.44 -9.30 -11.54
CA GLN A 203 -2.61 -9.95 -12.56
C GLN A 203 -2.05 -11.31 -12.11
N ARG A 204 -1.71 -11.46 -10.82
CA ARG A 204 -1.23 -12.73 -10.21
C ARG A 204 -2.36 -13.71 -9.90
N LEU A 205 -3.55 -13.22 -9.59
CA LEU A 205 -4.73 -14.01 -9.23
C LEU A 205 -5.40 -14.63 -10.46
N GLY A 206 -5.47 -13.87 -11.56
CA GLY A 206 -6.25 -14.23 -12.74
C GLY A 206 -7.74 -13.96 -12.57
N ARG A 207 -8.39 -13.54 -13.67
CA ARG A 207 -9.80 -13.15 -13.72
C ARG A 207 -10.74 -14.20 -13.13
N ASP A 208 -10.56 -15.47 -13.50
CA ASP A 208 -11.52 -16.54 -13.19
C ASP A 208 -11.64 -16.84 -11.69
N ARG A 209 -10.54 -16.71 -10.93
CA ARG A 209 -10.55 -16.91 -9.46
C ARG A 209 -11.21 -15.77 -8.72
N LEU A 210 -11.06 -14.54 -9.21
CA LEU A 210 -11.82 -13.39 -8.72
C LEU A 210 -13.31 -13.59 -9.00
N ILE A 211 -13.68 -13.92 -10.23
CA ILE A 211 -15.09 -14.13 -10.63
C ILE A 211 -15.73 -15.29 -9.86
N ALA A 212 -15.05 -16.42 -9.68
CA ALA A 212 -15.54 -17.52 -8.87
C ALA A 212 -15.83 -17.06 -7.44
N THR A 213 -14.88 -16.35 -6.82
CA THR A 213 -15.07 -15.78 -5.48
C THR A 213 -16.24 -14.79 -5.44
N LEU A 214 -16.40 -13.91 -6.43
CA LEU A 214 -17.51 -12.94 -6.46
C LEU A 214 -18.87 -13.62 -6.60
N ARG A 215 -18.97 -14.70 -7.39
CA ARG A 215 -20.22 -15.46 -7.56
C ARG A 215 -20.64 -16.23 -6.32
N GLU A 216 -19.72 -16.58 -5.42
CA GLU A 216 -20.08 -17.11 -4.09
C GLU A 216 -20.80 -16.08 -3.21
N PHE A 217 -20.59 -14.77 -3.44
CA PHE A 217 -21.26 -13.69 -2.71
C PHE A 217 -22.46 -13.11 -3.51
N ASP A 218 -23.08 -13.91 -4.37
CA ASP A 218 -24.24 -13.54 -5.21
C ASP A 218 -24.06 -12.34 -6.15
N PHE A 219 -22.83 -11.87 -6.38
CA PHE A 219 -22.57 -10.85 -7.40
C PHE A 219 -22.88 -11.39 -8.81
N GLY A 220 -23.75 -10.68 -9.53
CA GLY A 220 -24.22 -11.08 -10.86
C GLY A 220 -25.59 -11.77 -10.86
N GLN A 221 -26.27 -11.88 -9.72
CA GLN A 221 -27.66 -12.32 -9.61
C GLN A 221 -28.46 -11.50 -8.57
N PRO A 222 -29.80 -11.36 -8.70
CA PRO A 222 -30.59 -10.58 -7.74
C PRO A 222 -30.51 -11.13 -6.30
N THR A 223 -30.49 -10.22 -5.34
CA THR A 223 -30.54 -10.52 -3.90
C THR A 223 -31.92 -10.99 -3.45
N GLY A 224 -32.99 -10.59 -4.15
CA GLY A 224 -34.38 -10.98 -3.89
C GLY A 224 -35.24 -9.90 -3.25
N ILE A 225 -34.69 -8.72 -2.95
CA ILE A 225 -35.39 -7.63 -2.24
C ILE A 225 -36.59 -7.06 -3.01
N ALA A 226 -36.56 -7.11 -4.35
CA ALA A 226 -37.60 -6.57 -5.22
C ALA A 226 -37.69 -7.36 -6.53
N ALA A 227 -38.90 -7.47 -7.09
CA ALA A 227 -39.15 -8.18 -8.34
C ALA A 227 -38.48 -7.55 -9.58
N GLU A 228 -38.18 -6.25 -9.53
CA GLU A 228 -37.50 -5.49 -10.60
C GLU A 228 -36.03 -5.17 -10.25
N GLU A 229 -35.43 -5.91 -9.31
CA GLU A 229 -33.99 -5.81 -9.01
C GLU A 229 -33.14 -6.29 -10.20
N VAL A 230 -32.21 -5.45 -10.67
CA VAL A 230 -31.30 -5.84 -11.76
C VAL A 230 -30.18 -6.75 -11.24
N SER A 231 -29.83 -7.76 -12.03
CA SER A 231 -28.83 -8.78 -11.66
C SER A 231 -27.41 -8.26 -11.42
N GLY A 232 -27.10 -7.00 -11.74
CA GLY A 232 -25.72 -6.59 -11.95
C GLY A 232 -25.06 -7.33 -13.13
N ILE A 233 -23.74 -7.24 -13.22
CA ILE A 233 -22.93 -7.83 -14.29
C ILE A 233 -21.66 -8.43 -13.66
N VAL A 234 -21.44 -9.74 -13.84
CA VAL A 234 -20.15 -10.41 -13.57
C VAL A 234 -19.81 -11.34 -14.75
N ARG A 235 -19.21 -10.76 -15.79
CA ARG A 235 -18.94 -11.46 -17.08
C ARG A 235 -17.77 -12.44 -16.95
N PRO A 236 -17.95 -13.74 -17.30
CA PRO A 236 -16.87 -14.73 -17.29
C PRO A 236 -15.87 -14.49 -18.41
N CYS A 237 -14.74 -15.19 -18.37
CA CYS A 237 -13.75 -15.19 -19.44
C CYS A 237 -14.19 -16.07 -20.62
N GLU A 238 -15.02 -15.54 -21.51
CA GLU A 238 -15.15 -16.11 -22.85
C GLU A 238 -13.85 -15.84 -23.62
N MET A 239 -13.22 -16.91 -24.15
CA MET A 239 -11.83 -16.96 -24.66
C MET A 239 -10.76 -16.76 -23.56
N GLY A 240 -10.06 -17.84 -23.20
CA GLY A 240 -8.88 -17.79 -22.31
C GLY A 240 -7.61 -17.26 -23.00
N ASN A 241 -6.50 -17.15 -22.25
CA ASN A 241 -5.24 -16.46 -22.56
C ASN A 241 -4.47 -16.88 -23.86
N VAL A 242 -5.08 -16.84 -25.05
CA VAL A 242 -4.43 -17.13 -26.34
C VAL A 242 -4.97 -16.22 -27.47
N ALA A 243 -4.63 -14.93 -27.45
CA ALA A 243 -4.90 -14.00 -28.55
C ALA A 243 -3.63 -13.66 -29.34
N ARG A 244 -3.30 -14.47 -30.37
CA ARG A 244 -2.32 -14.10 -31.39
C ARG A 244 -2.94 -13.04 -32.31
N VAL A 245 -2.78 -11.76 -32.00
CA VAL A 245 -3.14 -10.68 -32.94
C VAL A 245 -2.15 -10.65 -34.11
N ARG A 246 -2.48 -11.40 -35.16
CA ARG A 246 -2.01 -11.15 -36.53
C ARG A 246 -3.00 -10.20 -37.21
N THR A 247 -2.53 -9.52 -38.27
CA THR A 247 -3.27 -8.51 -39.06
C THR A 247 -3.67 -7.24 -38.29
N ALA A 248 -4.01 -6.18 -39.03
CA ALA A 248 -3.82 -4.79 -38.58
C ALA A 248 -5.12 -3.97 -38.55
N GLU A 249 -5.90 -4.09 -37.46
CA GLU A 249 -7.06 -3.24 -37.15
C GLU A 249 -6.97 -2.79 -35.67
N ALA A 250 -6.12 -1.81 -35.40
CA ALA A 250 -5.48 -1.63 -34.10
C ALA A 250 -6.23 -0.75 -33.06
N ASN A 251 -7.56 -0.68 -33.11
CA ASN A 251 -8.34 0.24 -32.25
C ASN A 251 -9.09 -0.41 -31.06
N HIS A 252 -9.20 -1.73 -30.98
CA HIS A 252 -9.91 -2.42 -29.88
C HIS A 252 -9.07 -3.44 -29.08
N ALA A 253 -7.87 -3.79 -29.54
CA ALA A 253 -6.96 -4.76 -28.88
C ALA A 253 -6.32 -4.28 -27.55
N SER A 254 -6.80 -3.18 -26.95
CA SER A 254 -6.22 -2.56 -25.75
C SER A 254 -6.95 -2.94 -24.45
N ALA A 255 -8.25 -3.25 -24.48
CA ALA A 255 -9.01 -3.55 -23.27
C ALA A 255 -8.54 -4.86 -22.59
N GLU A 256 -8.29 -5.89 -23.40
CA GLU A 256 -7.99 -7.26 -22.96
C GLU A 256 -6.65 -7.39 -22.22
N ALA A 257 -5.67 -6.56 -22.58
CA ALA A 257 -4.28 -6.64 -22.11
C ALA A 257 -4.10 -6.43 -20.60
N ASP A 258 -5.11 -5.88 -19.91
CA ASP A 258 -5.07 -5.51 -18.49
C ASP A 258 -6.29 -6.01 -17.68
N CYS A 259 -7.16 -6.87 -18.23
CA CYS A 259 -8.44 -7.26 -17.61
C CYS A 259 -8.32 -7.56 -16.10
N GLY A 260 -7.51 -8.56 -15.73
CA GLY A 260 -7.33 -8.99 -14.35
C GLY A 260 -6.77 -7.91 -13.41
N ALA A 261 -6.12 -6.86 -13.94
CA ALA A 261 -5.70 -5.69 -13.16
C ALA A 261 -6.88 -4.73 -12.89
N ARG A 262 -7.70 -4.44 -13.92
CA ARG A 262 -8.85 -3.52 -13.83
C ARG A 262 -9.99 -4.09 -12.98
N GLU A 263 -10.29 -5.36 -13.17
CA GLU A 263 -11.37 -6.08 -12.48
C GLU A 263 -11.07 -6.20 -10.99
N ALA A 264 -9.82 -6.50 -10.63
CA ALA A 264 -9.33 -6.61 -9.25
C ALA A 264 -9.35 -5.29 -8.44
N ILE A 265 -9.42 -4.14 -9.11
CA ILE A 265 -9.59 -2.81 -8.50
C ILE A 265 -10.99 -2.22 -8.70
N GLY A 266 -11.87 -2.88 -9.45
CA GLY A 266 -13.25 -2.50 -9.71
C GLY A 266 -13.46 -1.43 -10.80
N GLU A 267 -12.45 -1.13 -11.61
CA GLU A 267 -12.49 -0.17 -12.72
C GLU A 267 -12.69 -0.91 -14.08
N SER A 268 -13.67 -1.82 -14.12
CA SER A 268 -14.06 -2.56 -15.32
C SER A 268 -15.58 -2.74 -15.39
N ASP A 269 -16.15 -2.47 -16.55
CA ASP A 269 -17.56 -2.67 -16.88
C ASP A 269 -17.99 -4.15 -16.94
N HIS A 270 -17.03 -5.08 -16.86
CA HIS A 270 -17.28 -6.51 -16.63
C HIS A 270 -17.78 -6.84 -15.22
N ILE A 271 -17.57 -5.94 -14.25
CA ILE A 271 -18.03 -6.04 -12.86
C ILE A 271 -18.86 -4.80 -12.54
N GLN A 272 -20.18 -4.95 -12.54
CA GLN A 272 -21.13 -3.92 -12.12
C GLN A 272 -22.07 -4.52 -11.09
N VAL A 273 -22.35 -3.80 -10.00
CA VAL A 273 -23.10 -4.29 -8.85
C VAL A 273 -24.19 -3.28 -8.49
N THR A 274 -25.33 -3.77 -8.01
CA THR A 274 -26.30 -2.90 -7.32
C THR A 274 -25.78 -2.56 -5.92
N PRO A 275 -26.21 -1.43 -5.33
CA PRO A 275 -25.96 -1.15 -3.92
C PRO A 275 -26.42 -2.27 -2.98
N ILE A 276 -27.60 -2.88 -3.20
CA ILE A 276 -28.07 -3.95 -2.32
C ILE A 276 -27.26 -5.25 -2.43
N GLN A 277 -26.78 -5.63 -3.63
CA GLN A 277 -25.83 -6.73 -3.81
C GLN A 277 -24.54 -6.48 -3.02
N LEU A 278 -23.97 -5.28 -3.17
CA LEU A 278 -22.70 -4.93 -2.53
C LEU A 278 -22.80 -4.93 -1.01
N LEU A 279 -23.90 -4.43 -0.43
CA LEU A 279 -24.15 -4.49 1.01
C LEU A 279 -24.31 -5.94 1.50
N SER A 280 -25.11 -6.76 0.80
CA SER A 280 -25.38 -8.15 1.19
C SER A 280 -24.11 -9.01 1.16
N ALA A 281 -23.30 -8.86 0.12
CA ALA A 281 -21.99 -9.51 0.00
C ALA A 281 -21.02 -9.09 1.12
N TYR A 282 -20.97 -7.80 1.46
CA TYR A 282 -20.16 -7.30 2.58
C TYR A 282 -20.68 -7.81 3.93
N THR A 283 -22.00 -7.93 4.12
CA THR A 283 -22.63 -8.48 5.33
C THR A 283 -22.16 -9.92 5.55
N ALA A 284 -22.22 -10.79 4.53
CA ALA A 284 -21.69 -12.16 4.62
C ALA A 284 -20.17 -12.20 4.91
N LEU A 285 -19.40 -11.27 4.32
CA LEU A 285 -17.95 -11.16 4.56
C LEU A 285 -17.64 -10.77 6.03
N VAL A 286 -18.51 -9.99 6.68
CA VAL A 286 -18.31 -9.46 8.03
C VAL A 286 -18.92 -10.34 9.11
N ASN A 287 -20.10 -10.93 8.92
CA ASN A 287 -20.81 -11.75 9.92
C ASN A 287 -20.30 -13.21 10.03
N GLY A 288 -19.25 -13.57 9.28
CA GLY A 288 -18.63 -14.91 9.34
C GLY A 288 -19.09 -15.89 8.26
N GLY A 289 -19.77 -15.42 7.22
CA GLY A 289 -20.12 -16.17 6.02
C GLY A 289 -21.62 -16.38 5.79
N HIS A 290 -22.49 -15.84 6.65
CA HIS A 290 -23.93 -16.03 6.54
C HIS A 290 -24.53 -15.02 5.54
N LEU A 291 -24.91 -15.49 4.36
CA LEU A 291 -25.50 -14.68 3.29
C LEU A 291 -27.02 -14.72 3.38
N TYR A 292 -27.61 -13.66 3.91
CA TYR A 292 -29.06 -13.53 4.09
C TYR A 292 -29.75 -12.90 2.87
N GLU A 293 -31.01 -13.27 2.64
CA GLU A 293 -31.90 -12.61 1.69
C GLU A 293 -32.39 -11.26 2.28
N PRO A 294 -32.01 -10.11 1.70
CA PRO A 294 -32.34 -8.81 2.25
C PRO A 294 -33.80 -8.45 1.98
N ARG A 295 -34.56 -8.16 3.03
CA ARG A 295 -35.99 -7.81 2.95
C ARG A 295 -36.33 -6.65 3.88
N VAL A 296 -37.31 -5.83 3.45
CA VAL A 296 -37.88 -4.74 4.26
C VAL A 296 -39.09 -5.29 5.02
N ALA A 297 -39.05 -5.30 6.34
CA ALA A 297 -40.21 -5.59 7.20
C ALA A 297 -40.04 -4.98 8.61
N SER A 298 -41.16 -4.86 9.32
CA SER A 298 -41.19 -4.43 10.72
C SER A 298 -40.52 -5.45 11.65
N PRO A 299 -40.03 -5.03 12.83
CA PRO A 299 -39.40 -5.94 13.80
C PRO A 299 -40.29 -7.11 14.23
N ASP A 300 -41.62 -6.91 14.31
CA ASP A 300 -42.58 -7.95 14.72
C ASP A 300 -42.88 -9.00 13.63
N ASN A 301 -42.42 -8.82 12.38
CA ASN A 301 -42.79 -9.66 11.24
C ASN A 301 -41.60 -9.89 10.28
N PHE A 302 -40.46 -10.32 10.84
CA PHE A 302 -39.26 -10.65 10.06
C PHE A 302 -38.63 -11.99 10.50
N ASP A 303 -38.81 -13.02 9.67
CA ASP A 303 -38.01 -14.25 9.72
C ASP A 303 -36.80 -14.12 8.79
N SER A 304 -35.59 -14.33 9.31
CA SER A 304 -34.34 -14.31 8.52
C SER A 304 -34.23 -15.54 7.61
N VAL A 305 -33.95 -15.31 6.33
CA VAL A 305 -33.73 -16.37 5.33
C VAL A 305 -32.26 -16.37 4.95
N GLU A 306 -31.53 -17.42 5.32
CA GLU A 306 -30.13 -17.64 4.90
C GLU A 306 -30.10 -18.32 3.52
N ARG A 307 -29.60 -17.63 2.50
CA ARG A 307 -29.44 -18.14 1.13
C ARG A 307 -28.25 -19.10 1.01
N ALA A 308 -27.13 -18.77 1.66
CA ALA A 308 -25.90 -19.56 1.61
C ALA A 308 -25.01 -19.31 2.83
N ARG A 309 -24.18 -20.31 3.17
CA ARG A 309 -23.13 -20.21 4.19
C ARG A 309 -21.76 -20.37 3.57
N LEU A 310 -21.01 -19.29 3.50
CA LEU A 310 -19.74 -19.18 2.78
C LEU A 310 -18.55 -19.57 3.66
N ASN A 311 -17.67 -20.42 3.15
CA ASN A 311 -16.45 -20.82 3.88
C ASN A 311 -15.40 -19.69 3.82
N ILE A 312 -15.29 -18.93 4.91
CA ILE A 312 -14.32 -17.86 5.10
C ILE A 312 -13.46 -18.18 6.32
N ALA A 313 -12.22 -18.63 6.10
CA ALA A 313 -11.28 -18.93 7.17
C ALA A 313 -11.08 -17.71 8.11
N ALA A 314 -11.12 -17.94 9.42
CA ALA A 314 -11.07 -16.87 10.43
C ALA A 314 -9.85 -15.95 10.27
N GLN A 315 -8.69 -16.49 9.91
CA GLN A 315 -7.46 -15.74 9.61
C GLN A 315 -7.63 -14.80 8.39
N HIS A 316 -8.26 -15.28 7.31
CA HIS A 316 -8.51 -14.46 6.12
C HIS A 316 -9.50 -13.33 6.42
N ARG A 317 -10.55 -13.63 7.18
CA ARG A 317 -11.51 -12.61 7.66
C ARG A 317 -10.82 -11.60 8.59
N ALA A 318 -9.97 -12.05 9.51
CA ALA A 318 -9.23 -11.16 10.42
C ALA A 318 -8.42 -10.08 9.68
N ILE A 319 -7.64 -10.46 8.68
CA ILE A 319 -6.83 -9.55 7.84
C ILE A 319 -7.73 -8.52 7.11
N ILE A 320 -8.90 -8.95 6.64
CA ILE A 320 -9.86 -8.09 5.93
C ILE A 320 -10.53 -7.10 6.90
N ILE A 321 -10.98 -7.57 8.06
CA ILE A 321 -11.59 -6.75 9.12
C ILE A 321 -10.58 -5.74 9.68
N GLU A 322 -9.32 -6.13 9.87
CA GLU A 322 -8.23 -5.22 10.25
C GLU A 322 -8.05 -4.12 9.18
N GLY A 323 -8.05 -4.48 7.89
CA GLY A 323 -7.96 -3.53 6.80
C GLY A 323 -9.15 -2.56 6.72
N MET A 324 -10.37 -3.03 7.02
CA MET A 324 -11.57 -2.19 7.11
C MET A 324 -11.56 -1.29 8.36
N ALA A 325 -11.01 -1.74 9.48
CA ALA A 325 -10.77 -0.89 10.65
C ALA A 325 -9.69 0.16 10.36
N GLY A 326 -8.63 -0.22 9.66
CA GLY A 326 -7.56 0.68 9.24
C GLY A 326 -8.03 1.76 8.27
N ALA A 327 -8.95 1.43 7.35
CA ALA A 327 -9.56 2.39 6.43
C ALA A 327 -10.24 3.55 7.19
N VAL A 328 -10.92 3.25 8.30
CA VAL A 328 -11.56 4.24 9.18
C VAL A 328 -10.54 4.99 10.04
N ARG A 329 -9.62 4.28 10.71
CA ARG A 329 -8.69 4.85 11.70
C ARG A 329 -7.57 5.69 11.10
N TYR A 330 -7.00 5.28 9.96
CA TYR A 330 -5.82 5.93 9.37
C TYR A 330 -5.85 6.07 7.85
N GLY A 331 -6.67 5.28 7.16
CA GLY A 331 -6.78 5.20 5.71
C GLY A 331 -7.91 6.05 5.10
N THR A 332 -8.54 5.51 4.05
CA THR A 332 -9.36 6.30 3.11
C THR A 332 -10.69 6.84 3.62
N ALA A 333 -11.19 6.40 4.78
CA ALA A 333 -12.41 6.91 5.42
C ALA A 333 -12.14 7.84 6.62
N ARG A 334 -10.87 8.12 6.94
CA ARG A 334 -10.46 8.89 8.15
C ARG A 334 -11.02 10.31 8.23
N SER A 335 -11.37 10.96 7.11
CA SER A 335 -11.97 12.30 7.13
C SER A 335 -13.34 12.33 7.83
N ALA A 336 -14.08 11.22 7.77
CA ALA A 336 -15.39 11.06 8.41
C ALA A 336 -15.33 10.94 9.94
N LYS A 337 -14.15 10.66 10.54
CA LYS A 337 -13.95 10.55 12.00
C LYS A 337 -14.92 9.56 12.69
N LEU A 338 -15.27 8.46 12.02
CA LEU A 338 -16.18 7.44 12.57
C LEU A 338 -15.56 6.71 13.78
N ASP A 339 -14.23 6.70 13.89
CA ASP A 339 -13.47 6.22 15.05
C ASP A 339 -13.59 7.10 16.31
N ALA A 340 -14.18 8.30 16.18
CA ALA A 340 -14.50 9.15 17.32
C ALA A 340 -15.89 8.85 17.94
N LEU A 341 -16.67 7.95 17.35
CA LEU A 341 -17.97 7.52 17.88
C LEU A 341 -17.79 6.43 18.95
N PRO A 342 -18.73 6.28 19.91
CA PRO A 342 -18.62 5.29 20.99
C PRO A 342 -18.85 3.84 20.52
N LEU A 343 -19.09 3.63 19.22
CA LEU A 343 -19.26 2.33 18.57
C LEU A 343 -17.93 1.82 17.98
N THR A 344 -17.78 0.51 17.86
CA THR A 344 -16.62 -0.07 17.16
C THR A 344 -16.90 -0.15 15.66
N ILE A 345 -16.49 0.88 14.89
CA ILE A 345 -16.79 1.00 13.46
C ILE A 345 -15.63 0.56 12.55
N ILE A 346 -15.97 -0.18 11.50
CA ILE A 346 -15.09 -0.55 10.38
C ILE A 346 -15.76 -0.19 9.05
N GLY A 347 -15.01 -0.10 7.95
CA GLY A 347 -15.64 0.08 6.64
C GLY A 347 -14.67 0.10 5.47
N LYS A 348 -15.20 0.31 4.26
CA LYS A 348 -14.40 0.46 3.05
C LYS A 348 -14.98 1.53 2.13
N THR A 349 -14.13 2.42 1.65
CA THR A 349 -14.49 3.35 0.57
C THR A 349 -14.35 2.69 -0.81
N GLY A 350 -15.25 3.03 -1.72
CA GLY A 350 -15.06 2.90 -3.15
C GLY A 350 -15.09 4.28 -3.82
N THR A 351 -14.31 4.43 -4.87
CA THR A 351 -14.49 5.49 -5.86
C THR A 351 -14.36 4.77 -7.20
N ALA A 352 -15.25 5.07 -8.14
CA ALA A 352 -15.29 4.45 -9.46
C ALA A 352 -15.58 5.50 -10.54
N ASN A 353 -14.97 5.37 -11.71
CA ASN A 353 -15.36 6.14 -12.89
C ASN A 353 -16.61 5.51 -13.54
N PRO A 354 -17.62 6.27 -13.98
CA PRO A 354 -18.74 5.71 -14.73
C PRO A 354 -18.28 5.29 -16.15
N PRO A 355 -18.87 4.25 -16.78
CA PRO A 355 -18.52 3.85 -18.15
C PRO A 355 -18.80 4.96 -19.20
N LYS A 356 -19.71 5.89 -18.88
CA LYS A 356 -20.03 7.07 -19.67
C LYS A 356 -20.21 8.27 -18.71
N GLY A 357 -19.22 9.15 -18.65
CA GLY A 357 -19.26 10.37 -17.83
C GLY A 357 -17.89 10.80 -17.30
N PHE A 358 -17.81 12.02 -16.75
CA PHE A 358 -16.55 12.67 -16.34
C PHE A 358 -16.40 12.84 -14.82
N ARG A 359 -17.37 12.38 -14.02
CA ARG A 359 -17.37 12.52 -12.55
C ARG A 359 -17.56 11.16 -11.91
N THR A 360 -16.76 10.85 -10.90
CA THR A 360 -16.78 9.55 -10.21
C THR A 360 -18.05 9.35 -9.39
N ASN A 361 -18.38 8.09 -9.10
CA ASN A 361 -19.31 7.72 -8.05
C ASN A 361 -18.55 7.34 -6.78
N GLY A 362 -19.01 7.83 -5.63
CA GLY A 362 -18.44 7.60 -4.32
C GLY A 362 -19.24 6.56 -3.56
N TRP A 363 -18.57 5.52 -3.10
CA TRP A 363 -19.15 4.46 -2.28
C TRP A 363 -18.54 4.47 -0.88
N PHE A 364 -19.34 4.16 0.13
CA PHE A 364 -18.86 3.72 1.42
C PHE A 364 -19.74 2.59 1.94
N ILE A 365 -19.12 1.55 2.49
CA ILE A 365 -19.78 0.46 3.19
C ILE A 365 -19.15 0.39 4.58
N GLY A 366 -19.95 0.62 5.62
CA GLY A 366 -19.52 0.64 7.02
C GLY A 366 -20.32 -0.33 7.87
N PHE A 367 -19.71 -0.78 8.95
CA PHE A 367 -20.30 -1.70 9.93
C PHE A 367 -20.00 -1.21 11.34
N ALA A 368 -20.99 -1.29 12.22
CA ALA A 368 -20.82 -1.01 13.65
C ALA A 368 -21.06 -2.29 14.48
N GLY A 369 -20.07 -2.60 15.31
CA GLY A 369 -20.22 -3.54 16.42
C GLY A 369 -20.41 -2.84 17.76
N ALA A 370 -20.41 -3.64 18.83
CA ALA A 370 -20.63 -3.21 20.21
C ALA A 370 -19.77 -2.00 20.66
N PHE A 371 -20.26 -1.32 21.70
CA PHE A 371 -19.59 -0.19 22.34
C PHE A 371 -18.14 -0.51 22.71
N GLN A 372 -17.25 0.48 22.55
CA GLN A 372 -15.80 0.29 22.49
C GLN A 372 -15.23 -0.68 23.54
N SER A 373 -14.80 -1.86 23.08
CA SER A 373 -13.92 -2.75 23.83
C SER A 373 -12.62 -2.96 23.05
N ASN A 374 -11.51 -3.18 23.76
CA ASN A 374 -10.17 -3.32 23.16
C ASN A 374 -9.94 -4.71 22.49
N ARG A 375 -11.00 -5.32 21.95
CA ARG A 375 -10.97 -6.63 21.29
C ARG A 375 -11.10 -6.51 19.76
N GLN A 376 -10.70 -7.58 19.09
CA GLN A 376 -11.02 -7.82 17.69
C GLN A 376 -12.53 -8.03 17.53
N LEU A 377 -13.14 -7.48 16.48
CA LEU A 377 -14.58 -7.57 16.25
C LEU A 377 -15.04 -9.02 16.02
N ASP A 378 -15.82 -9.52 16.97
CA ASP A 378 -16.53 -10.79 16.82
C ASP A 378 -17.56 -10.68 15.69
N PRO A 379 -17.71 -11.69 14.82
CA PRO A 379 -18.78 -11.70 13.81
C PRO A 379 -20.18 -11.50 14.38
N THR A 380 -20.47 -11.95 15.61
CA THR A 380 -21.80 -11.84 16.26
C THR A 380 -22.08 -10.45 16.85
N ASP A 381 -21.03 -9.67 17.15
CA ASP A 381 -21.15 -8.34 17.77
C ASP A 381 -21.50 -7.24 16.76
N VAL A 382 -21.33 -7.49 15.46
CA VAL A 382 -21.62 -6.54 14.38
C VAL A 382 -23.11 -6.57 14.05
N LYS A 383 -23.85 -5.51 14.38
CA LYS A 383 -25.31 -5.46 14.20
C LYS A 383 -25.76 -4.53 13.10
N LEU A 384 -25.15 -3.35 12.97
CA LEU A 384 -25.52 -2.38 11.94
C LEU A 384 -24.57 -2.45 10.75
N ALA A 385 -25.13 -2.57 9.55
CA ALA A 385 -24.46 -2.35 8.28
C ALA A 385 -25.07 -1.12 7.59
N VAL A 386 -24.23 -0.25 7.04
CA VAL A 386 -24.63 0.99 6.35
C VAL A 386 -23.89 1.08 5.03
N LEU A 387 -24.63 1.21 3.93
CA LEU A 387 -24.07 1.56 2.63
C LEU A 387 -24.55 2.95 2.21
N VAL A 388 -23.61 3.75 1.72
CA VAL A 388 -23.86 5.04 1.07
C VAL A 388 -23.26 5.01 -0.33
N LEU A 389 -24.10 5.25 -1.34
CA LEU A 389 -23.70 5.57 -2.71
C LEU A 389 -24.01 7.04 -2.96
N LEU A 390 -23.06 7.79 -3.51
CA LEU A 390 -23.22 9.17 -3.96
C LEU A 390 -22.77 9.27 -5.41
N ALA A 391 -23.64 9.76 -6.29
CA ALA A 391 -23.22 10.11 -7.64
C ALA A 391 -22.37 11.40 -7.61
N ARG A 392 -21.45 11.52 -8.59
CA ARG A 392 -20.64 12.75 -8.79
C ARG A 392 -19.77 13.12 -7.56
N ALA A 393 -19.25 12.11 -6.84
CA ALA A 393 -18.58 12.21 -5.53
C ALA A 393 -17.42 11.20 -5.37
N HIS A 394 -16.73 11.26 -4.22
CA HIS A 394 -15.69 10.30 -3.79
C HIS A 394 -16.09 9.53 -2.54
N GLY A 395 -15.51 8.33 -2.33
CA GLY A 395 -15.90 7.45 -1.21
C GLY A 395 -15.63 8.00 0.20
N SER A 396 -14.72 8.96 0.37
CA SER A 396 -14.55 9.70 1.64
C SER A 396 -15.80 10.52 1.99
N GLN A 397 -16.38 11.20 0.99
CA GLN A 397 -17.62 11.98 1.15
C GLN A 397 -18.83 11.08 1.41
N ALA A 398 -18.81 9.83 0.92
CA ALA A 398 -19.81 8.83 1.27
C ALA A 398 -19.66 8.33 2.72
N ALA A 399 -18.43 8.21 3.23
CA ALA A 399 -18.17 7.91 4.64
C ALA A 399 -18.62 9.04 5.57
N GLU A 400 -18.46 10.30 5.14
CA GLU A 400 -18.94 11.49 5.85
C GLU A 400 -20.47 11.52 5.92
N VAL A 401 -21.18 11.18 4.83
CA VAL A 401 -22.64 11.04 4.82
C VAL A 401 -23.13 9.84 5.65
N ALA A 402 -22.34 8.79 5.81
CA ALA A 402 -22.70 7.67 6.69
C ALA A 402 -22.65 8.03 8.19
N LYS A 403 -21.93 9.10 8.58
CA LYS A 403 -21.66 9.43 9.98
C LYS A 403 -22.93 9.67 10.83
N PRO A 404 -23.91 10.51 10.42
CA PRO A 404 -25.08 10.79 11.26
C PRO A 404 -25.94 9.56 11.56
N ILE A 405 -25.93 8.56 10.66
CA ILE A 405 -26.64 7.30 10.82
C ILE A 405 -26.02 6.47 11.96
N PHE A 406 -24.69 6.42 12.02
CA PHE A 406 -23.97 5.80 13.13
C PHE A 406 -24.10 6.60 14.44
N GLU A 407 -24.22 7.93 14.40
CA GLU A 407 -24.50 8.75 15.58
C GLU A 407 -25.91 8.49 16.13
N THR A 408 -26.94 8.41 15.27
CA THR A 408 -28.30 8.03 15.67
C THR A 408 -28.33 6.63 16.29
N TYR A 409 -27.67 5.64 15.67
CA TYR A 409 -27.55 4.30 16.24
C TYR A 409 -26.81 4.30 17.59
N ALA A 410 -25.72 5.05 17.70
CA ALA A 410 -24.96 5.18 18.95
C ALA A 410 -25.80 5.77 20.09
N ASN A 411 -26.68 6.73 19.78
CA ASN A 411 -27.53 7.39 20.76
C ASN A 411 -28.71 6.51 21.19
N ALA A 412 -29.29 5.74 20.25
CA ALA A 412 -30.40 4.82 20.53
C ALA A 412 -30.05 3.74 21.59
N TYR A 413 -28.85 3.16 21.52
CA TYR A 413 -28.45 2.04 22.39
C TYR A 413 -27.54 2.43 23.56
N GLN A 414 -27.34 3.74 23.84
CA GLN A 414 -26.63 4.20 25.03
C GLN A 414 -27.50 4.04 26.28
N LYS A 415 -27.15 3.11 27.16
CA LYS A 415 -27.77 3.02 28.50
C LYS A 415 -27.24 4.12 29.43
N PRO A 416 -28.11 4.93 30.08
CA PRO A 416 -27.79 5.45 31.40
C PRO A 416 -27.79 4.28 32.40
N ASP A 417 -26.85 4.26 33.33
CA ASP A 417 -26.68 3.16 34.29
C ASP A 417 -27.61 3.32 35.52
N PRO A 418 -28.62 2.46 35.73
CA PRO A 418 -29.59 2.58 36.82
C PRO A 418 -29.03 2.03 38.15
N GLY A 419 -27.82 2.47 38.54
CA GLY A 419 -27.05 1.86 39.64
C GLY A 419 -26.37 2.82 40.63
N SER A 420 -26.24 4.11 40.31
CA SER A 420 -25.58 5.09 41.20
C SER A 420 -26.59 5.91 42.03
N PRO A 421 -26.56 5.88 43.38
CA PRO A 421 -27.51 6.59 44.21
C PRO A 421 -27.30 8.11 44.18
N ALA A 422 -28.40 8.87 44.09
CA ALA A 422 -28.37 10.32 43.99
C ALA A 422 -27.83 10.99 45.26
N GLY A 423 -26.68 11.66 45.15
CA GLY A 423 -26.12 12.50 46.22
C GLY A 423 -27.01 13.72 46.48
N GLN A 424 -27.57 13.80 47.69
CA GLN A 424 -28.51 14.86 48.07
C GLN A 424 -27.85 16.26 48.11
N PRO A 425 -28.56 17.33 47.68
CA PRO A 425 -28.05 18.69 47.76
C PRO A 425 -28.06 19.21 49.21
N ARG A 426 -26.88 19.38 49.81
CA ARG A 426 -26.76 20.01 51.15
C ARG A 426 -26.91 21.54 51.06
N ARG A 427 -27.98 22.05 51.68
CA ARG A 427 -28.21 23.49 51.90
C ARG A 427 -27.30 24.05 53.00
N GLY A 428 -26.68 25.20 52.73
CA GLY A 428 -26.90 26.44 53.48
C GLY A 428 -26.12 26.71 54.78
N GLY A 429 -25.70 27.97 54.94
CA GLY A 429 -25.17 28.58 56.17
C GLY A 429 -23.67 28.91 56.11
N GLY A 430 -23.20 30.13 56.43
CA GLY A 430 -23.92 31.37 56.73
C GLY A 430 -23.06 32.41 57.50
N GLY A 431 -23.24 33.71 57.23
CA GLY A 431 -22.48 34.84 57.84
C GLY A 431 -21.38 35.37 56.91
N GLN A 432 -21.43 36.56 56.30
CA GLN A 432 -21.63 37.97 56.76
C GLN A 432 -20.40 38.61 57.42
N GLY A 433 -19.98 39.82 56.98
CA GLY A 433 -19.10 40.68 57.79
C GLY A 433 -18.15 41.69 57.10
N GLY A 434 -18.65 42.73 56.42
CA GLY A 434 -17.95 44.03 56.28
C GLY A 434 -16.79 44.18 55.26
N PRO A 435 -16.27 45.42 55.04
CA PRO A 435 -15.53 45.75 53.80
C PRO A 435 -14.20 46.56 53.95
N LEU A 436 -13.55 46.81 52.80
CA LEU A 436 -12.52 47.82 52.49
C LEU A 436 -11.11 47.70 53.13
N SER A 437 -10.13 47.29 52.31
CA SER A 437 -8.80 47.92 52.21
C SER A 437 -8.11 47.57 50.88
N GLN A 438 -7.02 48.26 50.53
CA GLN A 438 -6.28 48.09 49.26
C GLN A 438 -5.04 47.18 49.42
N GLU A 439 -4.27 47.08 48.32
CA GLU A 439 -2.85 46.71 48.22
C GLU A 439 -2.40 45.24 48.06
N SER A 440 -1.93 44.95 46.83
CA SER A 440 -0.74 44.13 46.53
C SER A 440 -0.78 42.60 46.74
N GLY A 441 0.24 41.90 46.21
CA GLY A 441 0.57 40.52 46.60
C GLY A 441 0.40 39.43 45.52
N SER A 442 1.43 39.27 44.69
CA SER A 442 1.88 38.00 44.07
C SER A 442 0.87 36.88 43.74
N ASP A 443 0.66 36.69 42.44
CA ASP A 443 0.92 35.44 41.70
C ASP A 443 0.35 34.10 42.25
N ARG A 444 -0.66 33.58 41.53
CA ARG A 444 -1.08 32.17 41.60
C ARG A 444 -0.67 31.46 40.31
N THR A 445 0.35 30.61 40.37
CA THR A 445 0.56 29.56 39.37
C THR A 445 0.65 28.18 40.03
N ASN A 446 -0.38 27.36 39.81
CA ASN A 446 -0.39 25.97 40.27
C ASN A 446 0.44 25.11 39.31
N SER A 447 1.25 24.20 39.84
CA SER A 447 2.21 23.43 39.05
C SER A 447 1.59 22.31 38.20
N ARG A 448 2.31 21.91 37.14
CA ARG A 448 2.15 20.68 36.32
C ARG A 448 1.19 20.72 35.12
N SER A 449 1.57 21.46 34.07
CA SER A 449 1.21 21.14 32.68
C SER A 449 2.19 21.72 31.64
N ASP A 450 3.44 21.23 31.56
CA ASP A 450 4.40 21.64 30.52
C ASP A 450 5.32 20.47 30.09
N GLN A 451 4.84 19.64 29.14
CA GLN A 451 5.65 18.61 28.44
C GLN A 451 5.27 18.38 26.96
N SER A 452 4.31 19.14 26.40
CA SER A 452 3.82 18.93 25.02
C SER A 452 3.94 20.15 24.10
N ALA A 453 4.60 21.22 24.53
CA ALA A 453 4.85 22.41 23.71
C ALA A 453 6.34 22.55 23.38
N ILE A 454 6.69 22.58 22.09
CA ILE A 454 7.95 23.17 21.62
C ILE A 454 7.73 24.70 21.66
N ARG A 455 8.65 25.45 22.27
CA ARG A 455 8.36 26.83 22.73
C ARG A 455 8.52 27.87 21.61
N ASN A 456 7.39 28.27 21.01
CA ASN A 456 7.22 29.54 20.28
C ASN A 456 8.38 29.96 19.36
N SER A 457 8.67 29.17 18.33
CA SER A 457 9.36 29.69 17.14
C SER A 457 8.41 30.65 16.40
N GLN A 458 8.65 31.96 16.52
CA GLN A 458 7.82 33.07 15.99
C GLN A 458 7.80 33.19 14.44
N CYS A 459 8.08 32.11 13.71
CA CYS A 459 8.07 32.06 12.26
C CYS A 459 7.09 30.97 11.81
N THR A 460 5.96 31.38 11.26
CA THR A 460 5.02 30.50 10.56
C THR A 460 5.54 30.18 9.15
N ILE A 461 5.27 28.97 8.69
CA ILE A 461 5.65 28.46 7.37
C ILE A 461 4.40 27.89 6.71
N ARG A 462 4.04 28.38 5.51
CA ARG A 462 2.88 27.92 4.75
C ARG A 462 3.30 26.87 3.73
N VAL A 463 2.88 25.62 3.96
CA VAL A 463 3.22 24.48 3.10
C VAL A 463 2.00 24.04 2.31
N HIS A 464 2.06 24.18 0.98
CA HIS A 464 1.03 23.68 0.08
C HIS A 464 1.22 22.17 -0.20
N LEU A 465 0.27 21.37 0.29
CA LEU A 465 0.21 19.94 0.07
C LEU A 465 -0.35 19.65 -1.33
N VAL A 466 0.54 19.45 -2.30
CA VAL A 466 0.21 19.39 -3.74
C VAL A 466 -0.80 18.28 -4.08
N HIS A 467 -0.82 17.19 -3.30
CA HIS A 467 -1.76 16.08 -3.49
C HIS A 467 -3.15 16.37 -2.90
N ASP A 468 -3.23 17.13 -1.82
CA ASP A 468 -4.47 17.49 -1.14
C ASP A 468 -5.05 18.83 -1.63
N ASN A 469 -4.24 19.60 -2.38
CA ASN A 469 -4.49 20.98 -2.81
C ASN A 469 -4.81 21.96 -1.65
N ILE A 470 -4.19 21.73 -0.47
CA ILE A 470 -4.42 22.49 0.76
C ILE A 470 -3.10 23.07 1.26
N THR A 471 -3.11 24.36 1.61
CA THR A 471 -2.00 25.01 2.32
C THR A 471 -2.17 24.84 3.83
N GLN A 472 -1.19 24.26 4.52
CA GLN A 472 -1.12 24.17 5.98
C GLN A 472 -0.15 25.22 6.52
N GLU A 473 -0.55 25.95 7.55
CA GLU A 473 0.35 26.81 8.33
C GLU A 473 0.94 26.01 9.49
N LEU A 474 2.25 26.13 9.70
CA LEU A 474 3.04 25.34 10.64
C LEU A 474 4.09 26.21 11.33
N SER A 475 4.58 25.79 12.50
CA SER A 475 5.82 26.36 13.03
C SER A 475 7.02 25.94 12.17
N LEU A 476 8.07 26.76 12.15
CA LEU A 476 9.34 26.39 11.48
C LEU A 476 9.88 25.02 11.94
N GLU A 477 9.76 24.68 13.22
CA GLU A 477 10.28 23.41 13.76
C GLU A 477 9.37 22.21 13.40
N ASP A 478 8.06 22.41 13.28
CA ASP A 478 7.14 21.40 12.71
C ASP A 478 7.40 21.16 11.21
N TYR A 479 7.76 22.22 10.48
CA TYR A 479 8.20 22.12 9.09
C TYR A 479 9.49 21.30 8.98
N VAL A 480 10.51 21.65 9.76
CA VAL A 480 11.79 20.92 9.81
C VAL A 480 11.57 19.45 10.11
N LEU A 481 10.78 19.12 11.14
CA LEU A 481 10.50 17.75 11.51
C LEU A 481 9.68 17.01 10.43
N GLY A 482 8.78 17.69 9.73
CA GLY A 482 8.02 17.10 8.61
C GLY A 482 8.84 16.87 7.34
N VAL A 483 9.92 17.63 7.11
CA VAL A 483 10.92 17.33 6.07
C VAL A 483 11.83 16.17 6.51
N MET A 484 12.27 16.15 7.77
CA MET A 484 13.06 15.02 8.30
C MET A 484 12.31 13.69 8.20
N ARG A 485 10.98 13.67 8.42
CA ARG A 485 10.12 12.48 8.18
C ARG A 485 10.07 12.01 6.71
N ALA A 486 10.35 12.89 5.77
CA ALA A 486 10.09 12.68 4.34
C ALA A 486 11.37 12.39 3.52
N GLU A 487 12.52 12.89 4.00
CA GLU A 487 13.83 12.83 3.32
C GLU A 487 14.94 12.24 4.21
N GLY A 488 14.77 12.20 5.54
CA GLY A 488 15.65 11.48 6.45
C GLY A 488 15.49 9.97 6.29
N THR A 489 16.43 9.34 5.59
CA THR A 489 16.29 7.97 5.05
C THR A 489 17.45 7.04 5.41
N THR A 490 18.55 7.58 5.92
CA THR A 490 19.79 6.83 6.24
C THR A 490 20.21 7.03 7.71
N GLU A 491 19.90 8.18 8.28
CA GLU A 491 20.53 8.69 9.49
C GLU A 491 19.82 8.19 10.75
N THR A 492 20.43 7.21 11.43
CA THR A 492 19.99 6.78 12.77
C THR A 492 20.80 7.42 13.91
N GLU A 493 21.90 8.10 13.58
CA GLU A 493 22.81 8.69 14.57
C GLU A 493 22.37 10.10 14.99
N PRO A 494 22.35 10.43 16.31
CA PRO A 494 21.87 11.71 16.81
C PRO A 494 22.61 12.93 16.22
N GLU A 495 23.93 12.85 16.02
CA GLU A 495 24.72 13.98 15.51
C GLU A 495 24.47 14.24 14.02
N ALA A 496 24.21 13.19 13.22
CA ALA A 496 23.81 13.31 11.83
C ALA A 496 22.40 13.92 11.72
N LEU A 497 21.45 13.46 12.54
CA LEU A 497 20.10 14.01 12.62
C LEU A 497 20.08 15.48 13.03
N LYS A 498 20.96 15.90 13.96
CA LYS A 498 21.13 17.31 14.34
C LYS A 498 21.66 18.15 13.17
N ALA A 499 22.66 17.66 12.44
CA ALA A 499 23.18 18.34 11.26
C ALA A 499 22.11 18.49 10.17
N LEU A 500 21.36 17.42 9.87
CA LEU A 500 20.24 17.46 8.93
C LEU A 500 19.15 18.47 9.34
N ALA A 501 18.75 18.48 10.62
CA ALA A 501 17.76 19.43 11.14
C ALA A 501 18.17 20.90 10.90
N ILE A 502 19.45 21.23 11.11
CA ILE A 502 20.00 22.57 10.89
C ILE A 502 20.06 22.91 9.39
N ALA A 503 20.46 21.96 8.54
CA ALA A 503 20.48 22.15 7.09
C ALA A 503 19.07 22.41 6.52
N ILE A 504 18.06 21.67 6.98
CA ILE A 504 16.66 21.89 6.62
C ILE A 504 16.17 23.27 7.11
N ARG A 505 16.38 23.59 8.40
CA ARG A 505 15.94 24.85 9.00
C ARG A 505 16.54 26.07 8.31
N THR A 506 17.81 25.97 7.93
CA THR A 506 18.53 27.06 7.25
C THR A 506 18.00 27.29 5.83
N TYR A 507 17.73 26.22 5.08
CA TYR A 507 17.15 26.32 3.74
C TYR A 507 15.74 26.93 3.80
N ALA A 508 14.93 26.55 4.79
CA ALA A 508 13.61 27.11 5.03
C ALA A 508 13.67 28.61 5.32
N LEU A 509 14.57 29.05 6.20
CA LEU A 509 14.79 30.48 6.51
C LEU A 509 15.30 31.27 5.30
N LYS A 510 16.08 30.64 4.41
CA LYS A 510 16.60 31.24 3.17
C LYS A 510 15.55 31.37 2.07
N ASN A 511 14.63 30.41 1.95
CA ASN A 511 13.70 30.27 0.82
C ASN A 511 12.23 30.59 1.17
N ILE A 512 11.94 31.19 2.33
CA ILE A 512 10.57 31.59 2.69
C ILE A 512 9.96 32.56 1.65
N GLY A 513 8.69 32.36 1.30
CA GLY A 513 8.02 33.11 0.23
C GLY A 513 8.44 32.72 -1.20
N ARG A 514 9.14 31.60 -1.43
CA ARG A 514 9.51 31.08 -2.77
C ARG A 514 8.31 30.92 -3.70
N HIS A 515 7.13 30.65 -3.14
CA HIS A 515 5.84 30.56 -3.83
C HIS A 515 4.87 31.70 -3.48
N ALA A 516 5.36 32.88 -3.08
CA ALA A 516 4.50 33.97 -2.61
C ALA A 516 3.46 34.47 -3.65
N LYS A 517 3.72 34.26 -4.95
CA LYS A 517 2.74 34.51 -6.03
C LYS A 517 1.57 33.52 -6.04
N ASP A 518 1.79 32.33 -5.51
CA ASP A 518 0.85 31.20 -5.47
C ASP A 518 0.15 31.09 -4.11
N GLY A 519 0.46 32.02 -3.17
CA GLY A 519 -0.17 32.11 -1.84
C GLY A 519 0.46 31.26 -0.74
N TYR A 520 1.67 30.70 -0.94
CA TYR A 520 2.34 29.86 0.06
C TYR A 520 3.87 30.01 0.02
N ASP A 521 4.59 29.37 0.93
CA ASP A 521 6.05 29.48 1.02
C ASP A 521 6.75 28.29 0.35
N PHE A 522 6.29 27.06 0.64
CA PHE A 522 6.84 25.81 0.09
C PHE A 522 5.74 24.87 -0.42
N CYS A 523 6.02 24.05 -1.43
CA CYS A 523 5.16 22.92 -1.79
C CYS A 523 5.69 21.61 -1.20
N SER A 524 4.83 20.63 -0.95
CA SER A 524 5.16 19.38 -0.25
C SER A 524 6.02 18.36 -1.03
N THR A 525 6.57 18.74 -2.18
CA THR A 525 7.36 17.87 -3.06
C THR A 525 8.83 18.25 -3.05
N THR A 526 9.68 17.39 -3.61
CA THR A 526 11.12 17.62 -3.79
C THR A 526 11.48 18.84 -4.67
N HIS A 527 10.49 19.63 -5.12
CA HIS A 527 10.72 20.94 -5.74
C HIS A 527 11.11 22.04 -4.72
N CYS A 528 10.61 21.93 -3.48
CA CYS A 528 10.98 22.80 -2.37
C CYS A 528 11.88 22.04 -1.40
N GLN A 529 11.24 21.21 -0.58
CA GLN A 529 11.76 20.07 0.18
C GLN A 529 10.54 19.16 0.34
N ARG A 530 10.68 17.83 0.20
CA ARG A 530 9.53 16.93 0.42
C ARG A 530 9.08 17.07 1.86
N PHE A 531 7.79 17.29 2.09
CA PHE A 531 7.24 17.53 3.42
C PHE A 531 6.10 16.55 3.71
N VAL A 532 6.13 15.95 4.90
CA VAL A 532 5.10 15.03 5.40
C VAL A 532 4.67 15.48 6.80
N GLY A 533 3.40 15.88 6.92
CA GLY A 533 2.83 16.30 8.19
C GLY A 533 2.79 15.16 9.22
N ALA A 534 2.97 15.51 10.49
CA ALA A 534 2.91 14.54 11.60
C ALA A 534 1.58 13.75 11.59
N PRO A 535 1.59 12.42 11.84
CA PRO A 535 0.38 11.62 11.93
C PRO A 535 -0.61 12.15 12.98
N ALA A 536 -1.92 12.00 12.75
CA ALA A 536 -2.94 12.54 13.66
C ALA A 536 -2.88 11.93 15.07
N SER A 537 -2.46 10.66 15.19
CA SER A 537 -2.21 10.00 16.48
C SER A 537 -1.13 10.71 17.30
N LEU A 538 -0.09 11.23 16.64
CA LEU A 538 1.00 11.99 17.24
C LEU A 538 0.60 13.45 17.51
N ARG A 539 -0.04 14.13 16.53
CA ARG A 539 -0.59 15.49 16.71
C ARG A 539 -1.61 15.57 17.85
N ALA A 540 -2.31 14.48 18.15
CA ALA A 540 -3.29 14.39 19.24
C ALA A 540 -2.74 13.76 20.55
N GLY A 541 -1.44 13.46 20.63
CA GLY A 541 -0.81 12.87 21.83
C GLY A 541 -1.25 11.43 22.18
N ARG A 542 -1.90 10.72 21.25
CA ARG A 542 -2.49 9.38 21.47
C ARG A 542 -1.58 8.21 21.09
N ALA A 543 -0.38 8.49 20.57
CA ALA A 543 0.64 7.50 20.28
C ALA A 543 2.03 8.06 20.59
N HIS A 544 2.91 7.23 21.15
CA HIS A 544 4.32 7.56 21.26
C HIS A 544 5.01 7.49 19.87
N PRO A 545 5.96 8.38 19.57
CA PRO A 545 6.79 8.28 18.37
C PRO A 545 7.51 6.94 18.29
N ALA A 546 7.68 6.40 17.08
CA ALA A 546 8.62 5.32 16.85
C ALA A 546 10.04 5.77 17.24
N ARG A 547 10.93 4.84 17.65
CA ARG A 547 12.25 5.20 18.20
C ARG A 547 13.06 6.15 17.30
N ASN A 548 13.01 5.95 15.98
CA ASN A 548 13.71 6.82 15.02
C ASN A 548 13.04 8.20 14.88
N GLU A 549 11.71 8.27 15.00
CA GLU A 549 10.98 9.55 15.02
C GLU A 549 11.25 10.33 16.32
N MET A 550 11.40 9.65 17.47
CA MET A 550 11.84 10.30 18.70
C MET A 550 13.26 10.87 18.55
N ALA A 551 14.20 10.13 17.95
CA ALA A 551 15.55 10.63 17.68
C ALA A 551 15.55 11.88 16.77
N ALA A 552 14.66 11.94 15.77
CA ALA A 552 14.46 13.14 14.96
C ALA A 552 13.85 14.31 15.77
N ILE A 553 12.82 14.05 16.58
CA ILE A 553 12.20 15.04 17.49
C ILE A 553 13.25 15.64 18.44
N ASP A 554 14.09 14.80 19.04
CA ASP A 554 15.11 15.25 19.99
C ASP A 554 16.28 15.98 19.30
N ALA A 555 16.62 15.60 18.06
CA ALA A 555 17.58 16.35 17.23
C ALA A 555 17.07 17.74 16.82
N VAL A 556 15.78 17.86 16.46
CA VAL A 556 15.13 19.15 16.19
C VAL A 556 15.11 20.01 17.45
N ARG A 557 14.63 19.46 18.58
CA ARG A 557 14.60 20.15 19.88
C ARG A 557 15.98 20.60 20.36
N ALA A 558 17.02 19.76 20.22
CA ALA A 558 18.38 20.12 20.62
C ALA A 558 18.94 21.29 19.79
N THR A 559 18.64 21.31 18.48
CA THR A 559 19.13 22.31 17.52
C THR A 559 18.17 23.47 17.25
N GLU A 560 17.04 23.54 17.95
CA GLU A 560 16.01 24.57 17.82
C GLU A 560 16.63 25.98 17.76
N GLY A 561 16.23 26.76 16.75
CA GLY A 561 16.80 28.09 16.50
C GLY A 561 18.25 28.13 15.98
N GLN A 562 18.96 27.01 15.81
CA GLN A 562 20.28 27.00 15.16
C GLN A 562 20.15 26.91 13.64
N ALA A 563 20.91 27.76 12.93
CA ALA A 563 20.95 27.87 11.47
C ALA A 563 22.37 28.25 11.01
N LEU A 564 22.75 27.92 9.78
CA LEU A 564 24.04 28.29 9.20
C LEU A 564 23.95 29.64 8.48
N LEU A 565 24.91 30.52 8.76
CA LEU A 565 24.99 31.87 8.22
C LEU A 565 26.29 32.10 7.44
N ASP A 566 26.24 32.96 6.43
CA ASP A 566 27.41 33.44 5.70
C ASP A 566 28.20 34.52 6.46
N ASP A 567 29.26 35.04 5.83
CA ASP A 567 30.07 36.14 6.37
C ASP A 567 29.28 37.43 6.64
N ARG A 568 28.14 37.61 5.97
CA ARG A 568 27.23 38.77 6.08
C ARG A 568 26.08 38.52 7.07
N GLY A 569 26.07 37.37 7.74
CA GLY A 569 25.04 36.98 8.71
C GLY A 569 23.72 36.54 8.08
N GLN A 570 23.69 36.26 6.78
CA GLN A 570 22.50 35.80 6.06
C GLN A 570 22.45 34.26 6.03
N PRO A 571 21.25 33.64 6.09
CA PRO A 571 21.09 32.20 5.89
C PRO A 571 21.73 31.72 4.58
N ILE A 572 22.39 30.56 4.63
CA ILE A 572 23.02 29.94 3.44
C ILE A 572 22.03 29.09 2.64
N ASP A 573 22.43 28.71 1.44
CA ASP A 573 21.71 27.73 0.60
C ASP A 573 22.15 26.30 0.96
N SER A 574 21.56 25.76 2.03
CA SER A 574 21.95 24.50 2.67
C SER A 574 21.25 23.26 2.10
N TYR A 575 21.57 22.92 0.85
CA TYR A 575 21.11 21.67 0.22
C TYR A 575 21.67 20.43 0.93
N PHE A 576 20.99 19.29 0.77
CA PHE A 576 21.44 17.97 1.24
C PHE A 576 20.91 16.85 0.33
N GLY A 577 21.48 15.65 0.40
CA GLY A 577 20.95 14.49 -0.31
C GLY A 577 21.63 13.16 0.05
N ALA A 578 20.96 12.07 -0.31
CA ALA A 578 21.26 10.71 0.15
C ALA A 578 22.75 10.34 0.11
N SER A 579 23.40 10.46 -1.06
CA SER A 579 24.81 10.12 -1.22
C SER A 579 25.49 11.00 -2.26
N CYS A 580 26.67 11.54 -1.96
CA CYS A 580 27.43 12.34 -2.93
C CYS A 580 28.40 11.51 -3.79
N GLY A 581 28.69 10.25 -3.44
CA GLY A 581 29.57 9.38 -4.24
C GLY A 581 31.06 9.70 -4.07
N GLY A 582 31.49 9.96 -2.84
CA GLY A 582 32.86 10.31 -2.45
C GLY A 582 33.20 11.80 -2.56
N GLU A 583 32.31 12.63 -3.12
CA GLU A 583 32.56 14.07 -3.30
C GLU A 583 31.27 14.85 -3.57
N THR A 584 31.05 15.95 -2.83
CA THR A 584 29.88 16.82 -3.08
C THR A 584 30.05 17.62 -4.38
N ALA A 585 28.94 17.99 -5.00
CA ALA A 585 28.93 18.73 -6.26
C ALA A 585 29.28 20.22 -6.05
N ASN A 586 29.80 20.86 -7.09
CA ASN A 586 29.80 22.31 -7.20
C ASN A 586 28.49 22.78 -7.86
N ILE A 587 27.83 23.78 -7.30
CA ILE A 587 26.52 24.26 -7.79
C ILE A 587 26.62 24.97 -9.15
N GLY A 588 27.78 25.53 -9.50
CA GLY A 588 27.97 26.23 -10.79
C GLY A 588 28.03 25.29 -11.99
N GLU A 589 28.77 24.21 -11.86
CA GLU A 589 28.91 23.17 -12.89
C GLU A 589 27.62 22.33 -12.95
N LEU A 590 26.98 22.05 -11.82
CA LEU A 590 25.73 21.28 -11.79
C LEU A 590 24.53 22.05 -12.36
N TRP A 591 24.31 23.31 -11.95
CA TRP A 591 23.08 24.08 -12.25
C TRP A 591 23.29 25.40 -12.99
N GLY A 592 24.53 25.87 -13.22
CA GLY A 592 24.82 27.06 -14.01
C GLY A 592 24.68 28.40 -13.28
N VAL A 593 24.71 28.39 -11.94
CA VAL A 593 24.63 29.60 -11.09
C VAL A 593 26.01 29.98 -10.53
N THR A 594 26.18 31.20 -10.03
CA THR A 594 27.45 31.61 -9.40
C THR A 594 27.65 30.88 -8.06
N PRO A 595 28.73 30.08 -7.87
CA PRO A 595 28.86 29.24 -6.68
C PRO A 595 29.35 30.02 -5.46
N PRO A 596 28.57 30.06 -4.35
CA PRO A 596 29.05 30.61 -3.08
C PRO A 596 30.20 29.76 -2.53
N ALA A 597 31.02 30.33 -1.65
CA ALA A 597 32.22 29.67 -1.12
C ALA A 597 31.95 28.27 -0.52
N TYR A 598 30.77 28.09 0.09
CA TYR A 598 30.35 26.87 0.78
C TYR A 598 29.67 25.80 -0.11
N LEU A 599 29.53 25.99 -1.43
CA LEU A 599 28.96 24.99 -2.37
C LEU A 599 29.87 24.74 -3.59
N ARG A 600 31.18 24.57 -3.36
CA ARG A 600 32.19 24.38 -4.42
C ARG A 600 32.62 22.93 -4.64
N GLY A 601 31.98 21.98 -3.96
CA GLY A 601 32.41 20.59 -3.87
C GLY A 601 33.41 20.38 -2.73
N VAL A 602 33.27 19.25 -2.03
CA VAL A 602 34.10 18.82 -0.91
C VAL A 602 34.20 17.29 -0.95
N ARG A 603 35.42 16.75 -0.85
CA ARG A 603 35.66 15.31 -0.77
C ARG A 603 35.02 14.70 0.49
N ASP A 604 34.40 13.53 0.34
CA ASP A 604 33.64 12.86 1.40
C ASP A 604 34.00 11.37 1.55
N GLU A 605 35.14 11.13 2.21
CA GLU A 605 35.68 9.83 2.60
C GLU A 605 34.81 9.00 3.56
N TYR A 606 33.62 9.50 3.94
CA TYR A 606 32.68 8.80 4.82
C TYR A 606 31.57 8.08 4.03
N CYS A 607 31.26 8.48 2.79
CA CYS A 607 30.31 7.77 1.93
C CYS A 607 30.95 6.79 0.93
N ASP A 608 32.28 6.70 0.86
CA ASP A 608 33.04 5.78 0.00
C ASP A 608 32.73 4.27 0.23
N ALA A 609 32.12 3.93 1.37
CA ALA A 609 31.65 2.57 1.71
C ALA A 609 30.11 2.46 1.82
N GLY A 610 29.37 3.50 1.41
CA GLY A 610 27.90 3.52 1.45
C GLY A 610 27.26 2.65 0.36
N PRO A 611 25.95 2.33 0.46
CA PRO A 611 25.23 1.52 -0.52
C PRO A 611 25.17 2.16 -1.92
N HIS A 612 25.44 3.47 -2.03
CA HIS A 612 25.53 4.18 -3.30
C HIS A 612 26.98 4.52 -3.72
N ALA A 613 28.01 4.01 -3.04
CA ALA A 613 29.41 4.24 -3.39
C ALA A 613 29.73 3.85 -4.85
N THR A 614 29.16 2.72 -5.31
CA THR A 614 29.20 2.28 -6.72
C THR A 614 27.86 1.72 -7.15
N TRP A 615 27.39 2.04 -8.34
CA TRP A 615 26.22 1.43 -8.99
C TRP A 615 26.47 1.19 -10.48
N ILE A 616 25.79 0.20 -11.05
CA ILE A 616 25.83 -0.13 -12.48
C ILE A 616 24.40 -0.37 -12.96
N ASP A 617 23.98 0.37 -13.99
CA ASP A 617 22.66 0.25 -14.60
C ASP A 617 22.79 0.17 -16.13
N THR A 618 21.93 -0.62 -16.79
CA THR A 618 21.97 -0.82 -18.25
C THR A 618 20.68 -0.35 -18.90
N ILE A 619 20.78 0.67 -19.76
CA ILE A 619 19.65 1.23 -20.51
C ILE A 619 19.74 0.79 -21.98
N LYS A 620 18.68 0.15 -22.49
CA LYS A 620 18.59 -0.21 -23.91
C LYS A 620 18.44 1.05 -24.76
N ARG A 621 19.05 1.10 -25.95
CA ARG A 621 18.94 2.26 -26.87
C ARG A 621 17.50 2.71 -27.10
N GLY A 622 16.55 1.79 -27.25
CA GLY A 622 15.14 2.13 -27.46
C GLY A 622 14.47 2.81 -26.26
N ASP A 623 14.77 2.35 -25.04
CA ASP A 623 14.26 2.95 -23.80
C ASP A 623 14.91 4.32 -23.54
N LEU A 624 16.22 4.45 -23.78
CA LEU A 624 16.92 5.73 -23.67
C LEU A 624 16.42 6.73 -24.71
N LEU A 625 16.26 6.32 -25.97
CA LEU A 625 15.70 7.15 -27.05
C LEU A 625 14.28 7.64 -26.71
N ARG A 626 13.41 6.76 -26.18
CA ARG A 626 12.07 7.14 -25.70
C ARG A 626 12.15 8.20 -24.59
N ALA A 627 13.13 8.10 -23.70
CA ALA A 627 13.34 9.08 -22.63
C ALA A 627 13.85 10.43 -23.17
N LEU A 628 14.85 10.43 -24.05
CA LEU A 628 15.41 11.64 -24.65
C LEU A 628 14.39 12.41 -25.51
N LYS A 629 13.48 11.69 -26.20
CA LYS A 629 12.34 12.29 -26.92
C LYS A 629 11.28 12.98 -26.04
N SER A 630 11.32 12.83 -24.72
CA SER A 630 10.31 13.43 -23.82
C SER A 630 10.55 14.92 -23.51
N ASP A 631 11.71 15.47 -23.88
CA ASP A 631 12.11 16.85 -23.63
C ASP A 631 12.83 17.41 -24.87
N SER A 632 12.40 18.59 -25.35
CA SER A 632 12.89 19.20 -26.61
C SER A 632 14.37 19.60 -26.57
N ARG A 633 14.96 19.65 -25.36
CA ARG A 633 16.40 19.86 -25.14
C ARG A 633 17.23 18.62 -25.50
N THR A 634 16.63 17.43 -25.46
CA THR A 634 17.29 16.15 -25.70
C THR A 634 16.74 15.35 -26.89
N ASP A 635 15.65 15.78 -27.52
CA ASP A 635 15.17 15.13 -28.75
C ASP A 635 16.21 15.22 -29.88
N ILE A 636 16.64 14.05 -30.35
CA ILE A 636 17.64 13.84 -31.40
C ILE A 636 17.05 13.16 -32.64
N GLY A 637 15.72 13.09 -32.75
CA GLY A 637 15.02 12.35 -33.81
C GLY A 637 14.83 10.87 -33.48
N ASN A 638 14.68 10.03 -34.49
CA ASN A 638 14.29 8.61 -34.37
C ASN A 638 15.46 7.64 -34.19
N ARG A 639 16.70 8.13 -34.20
CA ARG A 639 17.91 7.32 -34.05
C ARG A 639 18.80 7.90 -32.95
N LEU A 640 19.23 7.03 -32.03
CA LEU A 640 20.27 7.31 -31.04
C LEU A 640 21.51 6.50 -31.41
N GLU A 641 22.62 7.18 -31.68
CA GLU A 641 23.89 6.59 -32.08
C GLU A 641 24.89 6.58 -30.92
N GLN A 642 25.12 7.73 -30.29
CA GLN A 642 26.05 7.89 -29.16
C GLN A 642 25.49 8.80 -28.06
N VAL A 643 25.97 8.56 -26.83
CA VAL A 643 25.85 9.44 -25.68
C VAL A 643 27.26 9.58 -25.12
N LEU A 644 27.80 10.80 -25.13
CA LEU A 644 29.20 11.09 -24.78
C LEU A 644 29.23 12.13 -23.68
N ILE A 645 30.01 11.90 -22.62
CA ILE A 645 30.31 12.94 -21.63
C ILE A 645 31.37 13.86 -22.27
N SER A 646 30.95 15.05 -22.70
CA SER A 646 31.80 16.00 -23.44
C SER A 646 32.58 16.96 -22.53
N LYS A 647 32.17 17.09 -21.26
CA LYS A 647 32.98 17.70 -20.20
C LYS A 647 32.62 17.08 -18.84
N ARG A 648 33.63 16.81 -18.01
CA ARG A 648 33.47 16.53 -16.58
C ARG A 648 33.78 17.79 -15.75
N ASP A 649 33.13 17.92 -14.60
CA ASP A 649 33.57 18.87 -13.58
C ASP A 649 34.70 18.30 -12.70
N GLU A 650 35.30 19.14 -11.86
CA GLU A 650 36.36 18.74 -10.92
C GLU A 650 35.89 17.66 -9.94
N THR A 651 34.58 17.59 -9.68
CA THR A 651 33.92 16.57 -8.85
C THR A 651 33.54 15.31 -9.64
N GLY A 652 34.18 15.08 -10.79
CA GLY A 652 34.02 13.91 -11.66
C GLY A 652 32.65 13.75 -12.32
N ARG A 653 31.69 14.65 -12.08
CA ARG A 653 30.33 14.55 -12.65
C ARG A 653 30.35 14.92 -14.12
N ALA A 654 29.39 14.41 -14.87
CA ALA A 654 29.12 14.88 -16.22
C ALA A 654 28.56 16.31 -16.14
N GLU A 655 29.38 17.31 -16.44
CA GLU A 655 28.93 18.70 -16.59
C GLU A 655 28.11 18.82 -17.87
N TRP A 656 28.67 18.32 -18.98
CA TRP A 656 28.03 18.33 -20.31
C TRP A 656 28.01 16.93 -20.93
N ILE A 657 26.88 16.61 -21.54
CA ILE A 657 26.63 15.39 -22.30
C ILE A 657 26.22 15.79 -23.72
N THR A 658 26.93 15.24 -24.70
CA THR A 658 26.57 15.28 -26.10
C THR A 658 25.72 14.06 -26.45
N LEU A 659 24.62 14.30 -27.17
CA LEU A 659 23.72 13.29 -27.71
C LEU A 659 23.83 13.32 -29.23
N GLU A 660 24.12 12.17 -29.84
CA GLU A 660 24.33 12.06 -31.29
C GLU A 660 23.35 11.04 -31.89
N GLY A 661 22.68 11.46 -32.97
CA GLY A 661 21.52 10.80 -33.55
C GLY A 661 21.19 11.40 -34.92
N GLU A 662 19.91 11.51 -35.28
CA GLU A 662 19.50 12.25 -36.49
C GLU A 662 19.78 13.75 -36.35
N ASN A 663 19.74 14.26 -35.12
CA ASN A 663 20.21 15.59 -34.74
C ASN A 663 21.26 15.46 -33.62
N ARG A 664 22.17 16.43 -33.54
CA ARG A 664 23.12 16.55 -32.42
C ARG A 664 22.60 17.54 -31.38
N LYS A 665 22.61 17.14 -30.11
CA LYS A 665 22.22 18.00 -28.97
C LYS A 665 23.32 17.96 -27.91
N THR A 666 23.45 19.04 -27.13
CA THR A 666 24.32 19.09 -25.95
C THR A 666 23.51 19.61 -24.77
N VAL A 667 23.58 18.91 -23.65
CA VAL A 667 22.74 19.10 -22.46
C VAL A 667 23.59 18.96 -21.20
N ARG A 668 23.23 19.62 -20.09
CA ARG A 668 23.94 19.40 -18.81
C ARG A 668 23.69 17.98 -18.31
N GLY A 669 24.67 17.35 -17.66
CA GLY A 669 24.50 15.98 -17.14
C GLY A 669 23.42 15.87 -16.06
N TRP A 670 23.16 16.94 -15.31
CA TRP A 670 22.01 17.02 -14.39
C TRP A 670 20.67 17.01 -15.14
N ASP A 671 20.53 17.81 -16.20
CA ASP A 671 19.31 17.84 -17.03
C ASP A 671 19.06 16.49 -17.70
N PHE A 672 20.10 15.86 -18.26
CA PHE A 672 20.04 14.50 -18.80
C PHE A 672 19.52 13.52 -17.74
N LYS A 673 20.05 13.57 -16.51
CA LYS A 673 19.56 12.74 -15.39
C LYS A 673 18.11 13.02 -15.02
N ILE A 674 17.67 14.27 -15.03
CA ILE A 674 16.28 14.64 -14.76
C ILE A 674 15.34 14.13 -15.85
N ILE A 675 15.70 14.25 -17.13
CA ILE A 675 14.88 13.82 -18.27
C ILE A 675 14.81 12.29 -18.31
N VAL A 676 15.94 11.58 -18.21
CA VAL A 676 15.97 10.11 -18.21
C VAL A 676 15.21 9.55 -17.00
N GLY A 677 15.40 10.13 -15.81
CA GLY A 677 14.73 9.72 -14.59
C GLY A 677 13.21 9.93 -14.59
N ARG A 678 12.70 10.96 -15.28
CA ARG A 678 11.25 11.19 -15.47
C ARG A 678 10.55 10.08 -16.24
N VAL A 679 11.23 9.43 -17.19
CA VAL A 679 10.63 8.42 -18.09
C VAL A 679 10.97 6.99 -17.69
N LEU A 680 12.18 6.75 -17.17
CA LEU A 680 12.68 5.40 -16.84
C LEU A 680 12.74 5.13 -15.32
N GLY A 681 12.50 6.15 -14.49
CA GLY A 681 12.54 6.05 -13.03
C GLY A 681 13.87 6.47 -12.42
N TRP A 682 13.80 7.07 -11.24
CA TRP A 682 14.93 7.71 -10.55
C TRP A 682 16.07 6.77 -10.13
N ASN A 683 15.80 5.46 -10.07
CA ASN A 683 16.78 4.45 -9.69
C ASN A 683 17.67 4.01 -10.86
N VAL A 684 17.32 4.32 -12.11
CA VAL A 684 18.09 3.87 -13.32
C VAL A 684 19.29 4.77 -13.61
N LEU A 685 19.22 6.06 -13.26
CA LEU A 685 20.35 6.97 -13.31
C LEU A 685 20.40 7.78 -12.01
N LYS A 686 21.12 7.24 -11.03
CA LYS A 686 21.01 7.63 -9.62
C LYS A 686 21.60 9.03 -9.34
N SER A 687 22.67 9.41 -10.04
CA SER A 687 23.35 10.72 -9.93
C SER A 687 23.82 11.24 -11.30
N SER A 688 24.56 12.35 -11.34
CA SER A 688 25.35 12.81 -12.49
C SER A 688 26.83 12.38 -12.45
N ARG A 689 27.27 11.64 -11.42
CA ARG A 689 28.65 11.14 -11.26
C ARG A 689 28.76 9.72 -11.82
N PHE A 690 28.84 9.62 -13.15
CA PHE A 690 28.92 8.34 -13.86
C PHE A 690 29.85 8.37 -15.08
N GLU A 691 30.12 7.19 -15.61
CA GLU A 691 30.77 6.88 -16.88
C GLU A 691 29.75 6.18 -17.79
N ILE A 692 29.95 6.27 -19.12
CA ILE A 692 29.07 5.61 -20.10
C ILE A 692 29.91 4.64 -20.93
N ALA A 693 29.65 3.35 -20.77
CA ALA A 693 30.12 2.32 -21.68
C ALA A 693 29.01 1.91 -22.66
N ARG A 694 29.37 1.39 -23.83
CA ARG A 694 28.41 0.86 -24.81
C ARG A 694 28.66 -0.63 -25.04
N SER A 695 27.63 -1.44 -24.81
CA SER A 695 27.64 -2.88 -25.10
C SER A 695 26.61 -3.18 -26.18
N GLY A 696 27.08 -3.31 -27.42
CA GLY A 696 26.24 -3.52 -28.61
C GLY A 696 25.21 -2.39 -28.84
N SER A 697 23.96 -2.67 -28.50
CA SER A 697 22.80 -1.78 -28.58
C SER A 697 22.36 -1.18 -27.23
N ASN A 698 23.10 -1.43 -26.15
CA ASN A 698 22.81 -0.92 -24.80
C ASN A 698 23.88 0.09 -24.35
N PHE A 699 23.47 1.03 -23.50
CA PHE A 699 24.34 1.94 -22.77
C PHE A 699 24.41 1.49 -21.31
N ILE A 700 25.62 1.24 -20.81
CA ILE A 700 25.87 0.83 -19.43
C ILE A 700 26.43 2.05 -18.69
N PHE A 701 25.77 2.44 -17.61
CA PHE A 701 26.15 3.56 -16.77
C PHE A 701 26.79 3.01 -15.49
N HIS A 702 28.07 3.34 -15.29
CA HIS A 702 28.82 3.00 -14.08
C HIS A 702 28.96 4.28 -13.26
N GLY A 703 28.44 4.35 -12.04
CA GLY A 703 28.41 5.61 -11.29
C GLY A 703 28.50 5.47 -9.78
N SER A 704 28.45 6.63 -9.11
CA SER A 704 28.54 6.77 -7.66
C SER A 704 27.57 7.84 -7.16
N GLY A 705 27.14 7.75 -5.89
CA GLY A 705 26.18 8.67 -5.26
C GLY A 705 24.74 8.53 -5.76
N PHE A 706 23.82 9.23 -5.08
CA PHE A 706 22.38 9.22 -5.34
C PHE A 706 21.78 10.59 -4.99
N GLY A 707 21.08 11.19 -5.96
CA GLY A 707 20.58 12.57 -5.86
C GLY A 707 21.46 13.59 -6.62
N HIS A 708 21.44 14.86 -6.20
CA HIS A 708 22.30 15.92 -6.75
C HIS A 708 23.68 15.97 -6.07
N GLY A 709 23.77 15.57 -4.79
CA GLY A 709 25.02 15.56 -4.03
C GLY A 709 25.57 16.95 -3.66
N LEU A 710 24.72 17.98 -3.60
CA LEU A 710 25.10 19.32 -3.11
C LEU A 710 24.97 19.39 -1.59
N GLY A 711 25.90 20.08 -0.94
CA GLY A 711 25.86 20.31 0.52
C GLY A 711 25.99 19.01 1.32
N LEU A 712 25.10 18.80 2.29
CA LEU A 712 25.23 17.69 3.24
C LEU A 712 24.93 16.32 2.60
N CYS A 713 25.90 15.42 2.63
CA CYS A 713 25.71 14.02 2.26
C CYS A 713 25.15 13.24 3.46
N GLN A 714 23.99 12.61 3.29
CA GLN A 714 23.31 11.90 4.38
C GLN A 714 24.06 10.64 4.83
N GLU A 715 24.54 9.82 3.88
CA GLU A 715 25.42 8.67 4.16
C GLU A 715 26.71 9.07 4.87
N GLY A 716 27.41 10.10 4.36
CA GLY A 716 28.67 10.54 4.94
C GLY A 716 28.48 11.17 6.33
N ALA A 717 27.45 11.99 6.53
CA ALA A 717 27.09 12.53 7.84
C ALA A 717 26.77 11.42 8.86
N HIS A 718 26.03 10.38 8.46
CA HIS A 718 25.76 9.21 9.30
C HIS A 718 27.05 8.49 9.72
N VAL A 719 27.97 8.23 8.79
CA VAL A 719 29.25 7.57 9.08
C VAL A 719 30.22 8.46 9.87
N MET A 720 30.21 9.78 9.66
CA MET A 720 30.92 10.75 10.52
C MET A 720 30.43 10.70 11.96
N ALA A 721 29.10 10.71 12.17
CA ALA A 721 28.49 10.64 13.49
C ALA A 721 28.79 9.30 14.18
N ALA A 722 28.71 8.17 13.46
CA ALA A 722 29.08 6.86 13.97
C ALA A 722 30.58 6.74 14.33
N ARG A 723 31.44 7.56 13.72
CA ARG A 723 32.87 7.74 14.09
C ARG A 723 33.08 8.81 15.17
N GLY A 724 32.04 9.28 15.84
CA GLY A 724 32.10 10.22 16.97
C GLY A 724 32.22 11.70 16.60
N ALA A 725 32.01 12.08 15.34
CA ALA A 725 32.00 13.50 14.96
C ALA A 725 30.69 14.18 15.40
N GLY A 726 30.81 15.23 16.23
CA GLY A 726 29.69 16.07 16.61
C GLY A 726 29.11 16.87 15.44
N TYR A 727 27.82 17.20 15.51
CA TYR A 727 27.05 17.81 14.42
C TYR A 727 27.68 19.09 13.83
N GLN A 728 28.39 19.87 14.65
CA GLN A 728 29.10 21.08 14.25
C GLN A 728 30.21 20.78 13.22
N LYS A 729 31.01 19.73 13.44
CA LYS A 729 32.08 19.29 12.55
C LYS A 729 31.55 18.66 11.25
N ILE A 730 30.38 18.02 11.33
CA ILE A 730 29.65 17.53 10.15
C ILE A 730 29.24 18.72 9.26
N LEU A 731 28.63 19.76 9.85
CA LEU A 731 28.23 20.96 9.12
C LEU A 731 29.42 21.76 8.58
N GLU A 732 30.52 21.85 9.32
CA GLU A 732 31.77 22.49 8.88
C GLU A 732 32.37 21.79 7.65
N LYS A 733 32.33 20.45 7.59
CA LYS A 733 32.78 19.69 6.40
C LYS A 733 31.90 20.01 5.17
N TYR A 734 30.58 19.97 5.31
CA TYR A 734 29.67 20.08 4.17
C TYR A 734 29.33 21.53 3.74
N PHE A 735 29.55 22.50 4.63
CA PHE A 735 29.34 23.93 4.38
C PHE A 735 30.54 24.77 4.90
N PRO A 736 31.73 24.60 4.29
CA PRO A 736 32.97 25.20 4.80
C PRO A 736 32.92 26.74 4.76
N GLY A 737 33.48 27.37 5.80
CA GLY A 737 33.48 28.82 5.97
C GLY A 737 32.16 29.43 6.45
N THR A 738 31.15 28.61 6.79
CA THR A 738 29.87 29.09 7.33
C THR A 738 29.85 29.07 8.85
N ARG A 739 29.02 29.93 9.46
CA ARG A 739 28.96 30.10 10.92
C ARG A 739 27.63 29.61 11.46
N LEU A 740 27.67 28.73 12.46
CA LEU A 740 26.47 28.26 13.15
C LEU A 740 25.93 29.33 14.12
N ARG A 741 24.67 29.74 13.95
CA ARG A 741 23.99 30.66 14.87
C ARG A 741 23.81 29.99 16.24
N PRO A 742 24.24 30.62 17.36
CA PRO A 742 23.98 30.13 18.71
C PRO A 742 22.49 30.19 19.06
N ARG A 743 22.08 29.48 20.12
CA ARG A 743 20.68 29.27 20.53
C ARG A 743 19.99 30.51 21.16
N SER A 744 20.41 31.72 20.82
CA SER A 744 19.91 32.98 21.40
C SER A 744 20.07 34.15 20.43
N GLY A 745 18.97 34.88 20.17
CA GLY A 745 18.95 36.09 19.34
C GLY A 745 17.89 36.06 18.24
N ALA A 746 16.95 37.01 18.28
CA ALA A 746 15.97 37.23 17.22
C ALA A 746 16.61 37.91 15.98
N VAL A 747 15.98 37.79 14.81
CA VAL A 747 16.49 38.34 13.55
C VAL A 747 15.62 39.48 13.06
N SER A 748 16.23 40.63 12.79
CA SER A 748 15.62 41.68 11.98
C SER A 748 15.94 41.42 10.50
N LEU A 749 14.92 41.20 9.68
CA LEU A 749 15.04 41.08 8.23
C LEU A 749 14.44 42.32 7.54
N ALA A 750 15.26 43.33 7.30
CA ALA A 750 14.84 44.51 6.56
C ALA A 750 14.64 44.20 5.06
N ARG A 751 13.40 44.27 4.58
CA ARG A 751 13.05 44.18 3.14
C ARG A 751 12.95 45.57 2.51
N PRO A 752 13.65 45.86 1.39
CA PRO A 752 13.26 46.94 0.49
C PRO A 752 12.15 46.45 -0.44
N PHE A 753 10.95 47.03 -0.35
CA PHE A 753 9.82 46.70 -1.23
C PHE A 753 9.25 47.96 -1.86
N LYS A 754 9.01 47.95 -3.18
CA LYS A 754 8.30 49.03 -3.88
C LYS A 754 6.80 48.76 -3.83
N ALA A 755 6.02 49.79 -3.50
CA ALA A 755 4.60 49.64 -3.20
C ALA A 755 3.73 49.33 -4.44
N GLY A 756 2.71 48.51 -4.19
CA GLY A 756 1.48 48.39 -4.96
C GLY A 756 0.40 47.97 -3.97
N ASN A 757 -0.70 48.72 -3.88
CA ASN A 757 -1.74 48.45 -2.89
C ASN A 757 -2.59 47.25 -3.29
N ASP A 758 -2.79 46.31 -2.37
CA ASP A 758 -4.09 46.18 -1.71
C ASP A 758 -3.96 45.48 -0.36
N THR A 759 -4.93 45.69 0.54
CA THR A 759 -4.74 45.41 1.97
C THR A 759 -5.37 44.11 2.44
N ASN A 760 -4.53 43.21 2.95
CA ASN A 760 -4.88 42.44 4.14
C ASN A 760 -3.61 42.25 5.00
N LYS A 761 -3.69 42.44 6.32
CA LYS A 761 -2.52 42.48 7.21
C LYS A 761 -2.52 41.27 8.15
N ASP A 762 -1.46 40.48 8.10
CA ASP A 762 -0.92 39.69 9.23
C ASP A 762 0.52 39.27 8.88
N ASP A 763 1.40 40.28 8.75
CA ASP A 763 2.82 40.10 8.40
C ASP A 763 3.71 40.51 9.60
N CYS A 764 4.80 39.79 9.82
CA CYS A 764 5.56 39.84 11.08
C CYS A 764 6.29 41.18 11.34
N VAL A 765 5.66 42.10 12.08
CA VAL A 765 6.29 43.33 12.59
C VAL A 765 5.92 43.57 14.06
N ALA A 766 6.93 43.54 14.94
CA ALA A 766 6.81 44.00 16.33
C ALA A 766 8.03 44.85 16.69
N SER A 767 7.79 46.08 17.16
CA SER A 767 8.82 47.02 17.60
C SER A 767 8.85 47.09 19.12
N ALA A 768 10.05 47.02 19.71
CA ALA A 768 10.28 47.38 21.10
C ALA A 768 11.73 47.87 21.26
N THR A 769 11.90 49.13 21.66
CA THR A 769 13.20 49.77 21.91
C THR A 769 13.59 49.63 23.37
N TYR A 770 14.82 49.17 23.64
CA TYR A 770 15.52 49.39 24.91
C TYR A 770 17.02 49.61 24.64
N GLU A 771 17.67 50.31 25.57
CA GLU A 771 18.97 50.95 25.36
C GLU A 771 20.18 50.01 25.57
N VAL A 772 21.34 50.43 25.04
CA VAL A 772 22.61 49.71 25.15
C VAL A 772 23.45 50.31 26.29
N ALA A 773 23.88 49.49 27.25
CA ALA A 773 24.84 49.91 28.28
C ALA A 773 25.77 48.78 28.73
N SER A 774 27.04 48.84 28.31
CA SER A 774 28.20 48.13 28.89
C SER A 774 28.23 46.58 28.78
N LEU A 775 29.36 45.87 28.86
CA LEU A 775 30.78 46.28 28.99
C LEU A 775 31.68 45.29 28.19
N GLN A 776 32.97 45.59 28.06
CA GLN A 776 33.93 44.89 27.20
C GLN A 776 34.71 43.77 27.91
N ALA A 777 35.50 43.04 27.12
CA ALA A 777 36.78 42.38 27.48
C ALA A 777 36.70 41.06 28.30
N SER A 778 37.64 40.11 28.17
CA SER A 778 38.65 39.85 27.12
C SER A 778 39.31 38.45 27.32
N LEU A 779 40.37 38.16 26.56
CA LEU A 779 41.41 37.15 26.81
C LEU A 779 41.08 35.67 26.56
N THR A 780 41.36 35.31 25.31
CA THR A 780 41.93 34.03 24.87
C THR A 780 42.96 33.38 25.83
N ARG A 781 42.89 32.04 25.94
CA ARG A 781 44.09 31.19 25.81
C ARG A 781 43.75 29.75 25.34
N ARG A 782 44.75 29.08 24.75
CA ARG A 782 44.74 27.67 24.31
C ARG A 782 45.28 26.74 25.43
N ILE A 783 45.52 25.46 25.08
CA ILE A 783 46.33 24.42 25.75
C ILE A 783 45.52 23.55 26.72
N ASP A 784 45.66 22.23 26.76
CA ASP A 784 45.92 21.21 25.71
C ASP A 784 45.53 19.83 26.28
N TRP A 785 45.58 18.75 25.49
CA TRP A 785 45.36 17.39 26.00
C TRP A 785 46.64 16.75 26.56
N SER A 786 46.51 16.06 27.69
CA SER A 786 47.45 15.06 28.16
C SER A 786 46.73 14.02 29.02
N ASP A 787 46.82 12.75 28.64
CA ASP A 787 46.54 11.63 29.55
C ASP A 787 47.65 11.55 30.61
N ASP A 788 47.31 11.41 31.90
CA ASP A 788 47.92 10.36 32.75
C ASP A 788 47.24 10.20 34.15
N LEU A 789 47.61 9.10 34.82
CA LEU A 789 47.62 8.90 36.29
C LEU A 789 46.29 8.92 37.08
N PHE A 790 45.68 7.74 37.20
CA PHE A 790 44.94 7.34 38.41
C PHE A 790 45.90 6.77 39.48
N PRO A 791 45.88 7.29 40.73
CA PRO A 791 46.33 6.55 41.91
C PRO A 791 45.14 5.85 42.58
N ALA A 792 45.25 4.54 42.84
CA ALA A 792 44.25 3.80 43.62
C ALA A 792 44.54 3.85 45.12
N LEU A 793 43.51 3.63 45.97
CA LEU A 793 43.52 2.60 47.03
C LEU A 793 42.19 2.47 47.82
N LYS A 794 41.56 1.29 47.68
CA LYS A 794 40.79 0.50 48.67
C LYS A 794 39.85 1.21 49.69
N GLY A 795 38.54 0.96 49.53
CA GLY A 795 37.56 0.89 50.62
C GLY A 795 36.54 -0.24 50.37
N ARG A 796 36.32 -1.16 51.33
CA ARG A 796 35.40 -2.32 51.18
C ARG A 796 34.07 -2.06 51.89
N ALA A 797 32.95 -2.13 51.17
CA ALA A 797 31.63 -2.47 51.72
C ALA A 797 30.80 -3.24 50.66
N LYS A 798 29.90 -4.13 51.09
CA LYS A 798 29.12 -5.00 50.20
C LYS A 798 27.81 -4.35 49.77
N LEU A 799 27.43 -4.50 48.50
CA LEU A 799 26.02 -4.61 48.07
C LEU A 799 25.92 -5.31 46.71
N ASN A 800 24.94 -6.20 46.56
CA ASN A 800 24.80 -7.03 45.37
C ASN A 800 24.30 -6.23 44.16
N ARG A 801 25.08 -6.20 43.07
CA ARG A 801 24.58 -5.96 41.71
C ARG A 801 25.11 -7.04 40.76
N ARG A 802 24.22 -7.92 40.31
CA ARG A 802 24.41 -8.67 39.07
C ARG A 802 24.23 -7.70 37.90
N SER A 803 25.29 -6.95 37.57
CA SER A 803 25.35 -6.17 36.34
C SER A 803 25.49 -7.13 35.15
N ALA A 804 24.38 -7.71 34.71
CA ALA A 804 24.33 -8.39 33.43
C ALA A 804 24.63 -7.34 32.33
N ALA A 805 25.74 -7.52 31.62
CA ALA A 805 26.06 -6.66 30.49
C ALA A 805 24.93 -6.75 29.46
N VAL A 806 24.41 -5.59 29.02
CA VAL A 806 23.45 -5.53 27.90
C VAL A 806 24.24 -5.71 26.61
N VAL A 807 24.68 -6.95 26.38
CA VAL A 807 25.14 -7.41 25.07
C VAL A 807 23.96 -7.22 24.12
N SER A 808 24.17 -6.46 23.04
CA SER A 808 23.20 -6.34 21.97
C SER A 808 22.94 -7.73 21.39
N ARG A 809 21.74 -8.29 21.60
CA ARG A 809 21.33 -9.52 20.92
C ARG A 809 21.41 -9.29 19.42
N ALA A 810 22.27 -10.05 18.75
CA ALA A 810 22.37 -10.04 17.30
C ALA A 810 21.01 -10.44 16.70
N ARG A 811 20.56 -9.72 15.66
CA ARG A 811 19.30 -10.03 14.96
C ARG A 811 19.38 -11.35 14.19
N PHE A 812 20.59 -11.75 13.81
CA PHE A 812 20.88 -13.03 13.18
C PHE A 812 21.75 -13.87 14.11
N ILE A 813 21.53 -15.18 14.08
CA ILE A 813 22.39 -16.20 14.68
C ILE A 813 23.09 -16.92 13.53
N THR A 814 24.36 -17.26 13.73
CA THR A 814 25.15 -18.05 12.77
C THR A 814 25.64 -19.32 13.45
N ILE A 815 25.53 -20.45 12.74
CA ILE A 815 26.12 -21.75 13.10
C ILE A 815 26.94 -22.27 11.93
N SER A 816 27.94 -23.12 12.18
CA SER A 816 28.79 -23.67 11.12
C SER A 816 29.08 -25.15 11.34
N SER A 817 29.40 -25.83 10.24
CA SER A 817 30.02 -27.15 10.15
C SER A 817 31.29 -27.05 9.31
N ASP A 818 31.92 -28.19 9.00
CA ASP A 818 33.18 -28.22 8.25
C ASP A 818 33.06 -27.59 6.85
N HIS A 819 31.90 -27.72 6.20
CA HIS A 819 31.66 -27.23 4.83
C HIS A 819 30.64 -26.09 4.70
N PHE A 820 29.86 -25.79 5.74
CA PHE A 820 28.75 -24.84 5.67
C PHE A 820 28.77 -23.83 6.82
N THR A 821 28.34 -22.61 6.54
CA THR A 821 27.97 -21.60 7.55
C THR A 821 26.54 -21.19 7.29
N VAL A 822 25.67 -21.32 8.28
CA VAL A 822 24.23 -21.05 8.18
C VAL A 822 23.87 -19.86 9.07
N THR A 823 23.48 -18.75 8.45
CA THR A 823 23.05 -17.51 9.10
C THR A 823 21.53 -17.35 8.99
N TYR A 824 20.85 -17.15 10.11
CA TYR A 824 19.39 -17.16 10.19
C TYR A 824 18.84 -16.14 11.23
N PRO A 825 17.59 -15.66 11.09
CA PRO A 825 16.98 -14.73 12.04
C PRO A 825 16.88 -15.31 13.47
N ALA A 826 17.06 -14.47 14.49
CA ALA A 826 17.20 -14.91 15.89
C ALA A 826 15.90 -15.41 16.57
N ASP A 827 14.76 -15.33 15.88
CA ASP A 827 13.46 -15.88 16.25
C ASP A 827 13.22 -17.33 15.74
N VAL A 828 14.09 -17.83 14.86
CA VAL A 828 14.05 -19.21 14.33
C VAL A 828 14.53 -20.20 15.40
N ASP A 829 13.85 -21.35 15.49
CA ASP A 829 14.27 -22.44 16.38
C ASP A 829 15.65 -22.99 15.96
N ARG A 830 16.57 -23.09 16.93
CA ARG A 830 17.90 -23.67 16.73
C ARG A 830 17.83 -25.14 16.31
N LEU A 831 16.75 -25.87 16.63
CA LEU A 831 16.50 -27.22 16.12
C LEU A 831 16.32 -27.22 14.59
N ASP A 832 15.57 -26.28 14.03
CA ASP A 832 15.40 -26.14 12.58
C ASP A 832 16.75 -25.82 11.90
N ALA A 833 17.51 -24.87 12.45
CA ALA A 833 18.81 -24.49 11.91
C ALA A 833 19.81 -25.67 11.96
N ASN A 834 19.86 -26.42 13.07
CA ASN A 834 20.66 -27.63 13.18
C ASN A 834 20.23 -28.72 12.16
N GLN A 835 18.92 -28.86 11.89
CA GLN A 835 18.39 -29.81 10.91
C GLN A 835 18.73 -29.39 9.47
N VAL A 836 18.73 -28.08 9.16
CA VAL A 836 19.25 -27.55 7.89
C VAL A 836 20.73 -27.90 7.72
N LEU A 837 21.57 -27.58 8.72
CA LEU A 837 23.02 -27.86 8.69
C LEU A 837 23.30 -29.35 8.47
N LYS A 838 22.58 -30.23 9.19
CA LYS A 838 22.66 -31.69 9.02
C LYS A 838 22.23 -32.14 7.63
N THR A 839 21.16 -31.55 7.06
CA THR A 839 20.66 -31.91 5.72
C THR A 839 21.68 -31.55 4.64
N LEU A 840 22.35 -30.41 4.77
CA LEU A 840 23.39 -29.93 3.86
C LEU A 840 24.62 -30.85 3.86
N GLU A 841 25.16 -31.22 5.03
CA GLU A 841 26.30 -32.14 5.11
C GLU A 841 25.97 -33.55 4.58
N VAL A 842 24.80 -34.11 4.90
CA VAL A 842 24.36 -35.41 4.37
C VAL A 842 24.23 -35.35 2.84
N THR A 843 23.61 -34.30 2.31
CA THR A 843 23.39 -34.13 0.86
C THR A 843 24.70 -33.87 0.11
N ARG A 844 25.64 -33.11 0.69
CA ARG A 844 26.98 -32.90 0.11
C ARG A 844 27.71 -34.22 -0.11
N ASN A 845 27.71 -35.07 0.91
CA ASN A 845 28.35 -36.39 0.84
C ASN A 845 27.64 -37.33 -0.14
N GLU A 846 26.29 -37.30 -0.22
CA GLU A 846 25.51 -38.03 -1.23
C GLU A 846 25.91 -37.62 -2.66
N TYR A 847 25.94 -36.33 -2.96
CA TYR A 847 26.20 -35.84 -4.31
C TYR A 847 27.67 -36.00 -4.74
N LEU A 848 28.62 -35.76 -3.83
CA LEU A 848 30.04 -36.03 -4.09
C LEU A 848 30.29 -37.53 -4.34
N HIS A 849 29.61 -38.42 -3.61
CA HIS A 849 29.70 -39.85 -3.87
C HIS A 849 29.15 -40.20 -5.26
N ARG A 850 27.98 -39.67 -5.66
CA ARG A 850 27.38 -39.91 -6.98
C ARG A 850 28.28 -39.43 -8.13
N ALA A 851 28.89 -38.24 -8.00
CA ALA A 851 29.88 -37.75 -8.96
C ALA A 851 31.15 -38.63 -9.00
N SER A 852 31.63 -39.12 -7.84
CA SER A 852 32.79 -40.01 -7.78
C SER A 852 32.56 -41.37 -8.47
N VAL A 853 31.33 -41.90 -8.44
CA VAL A 853 30.93 -43.11 -9.18
C VAL A 853 30.97 -42.89 -10.70
N ALA A 854 30.77 -41.65 -11.16
CA ALA A 854 30.99 -41.27 -12.56
C ALA A 854 32.48 -40.99 -12.91
N SER A 855 33.40 -41.20 -11.96
CA SER A 855 34.83 -40.84 -12.03
C SER A 855 35.12 -39.33 -12.17
N ILE A 856 34.24 -38.48 -11.62
CA ILE A 856 34.40 -37.01 -11.64
C ILE A 856 34.80 -36.51 -10.27
N SER A 857 35.93 -35.80 -10.22
CA SER A 857 36.41 -35.11 -9.02
C SER A 857 35.80 -33.72 -8.94
N VAL A 858 34.92 -33.48 -7.97
CA VAL A 858 34.22 -32.20 -7.77
C VAL A 858 34.80 -31.48 -6.54
N ASN A 859 35.13 -30.19 -6.67
CA ASN A 859 35.64 -29.38 -5.56
C ASN A 859 34.60 -28.32 -5.16
N VAL A 860 33.86 -28.59 -4.09
CA VAL A 860 32.83 -27.69 -3.55
C VAL A 860 33.43 -26.83 -2.44
N PRO A 861 33.51 -25.48 -2.61
CA PRO A 861 34.02 -24.58 -1.58
C PRO A 861 33.06 -24.49 -0.39
N ASN A 862 33.54 -23.93 0.73
CA ASN A 862 32.67 -23.70 1.90
C ASN A 862 31.57 -22.67 1.58
N LEU A 863 30.33 -23.02 1.91
CA LEU A 863 29.14 -22.27 1.49
C LEU A 863 28.53 -21.45 2.63
N ASP A 864 28.19 -20.20 2.32
CA ASP A 864 27.44 -19.29 3.19
C ASP A 864 25.95 -19.36 2.84
N ILE A 865 25.17 -19.92 3.76
CA ILE A 865 23.74 -20.18 3.62
C ILE A 865 22.99 -19.15 4.46
N ARG A 866 22.17 -18.31 3.83
CA ARG A 866 21.46 -17.23 4.52
C ARG A 866 19.95 -17.34 4.38
N PHE A 867 19.25 -17.47 5.51
CA PHE A 867 17.81 -17.23 5.56
C PHE A 867 17.56 -15.73 5.81
N ASN A 868 16.71 -15.12 4.98
CA ASN A 868 16.34 -13.72 5.08
C ASN A 868 15.16 -13.50 6.06
N GLU A 869 15.04 -12.31 6.64
CA GLU A 869 14.01 -12.00 7.67
C GLU A 869 12.59 -12.00 7.09
N SER A 870 12.43 -11.64 5.82
CA SER A 870 11.14 -11.66 5.11
C SER A 870 11.30 -11.99 3.63
N THR A 871 10.21 -12.33 2.94
CA THR A 871 10.23 -12.42 1.46
C THR A 871 10.65 -11.09 0.82
N GLY A 872 10.34 -9.94 1.44
CA GLY A 872 10.80 -8.63 0.97
C GLY A 872 12.31 -8.43 1.09
N ASP A 873 12.91 -8.86 2.20
CA ASP A 873 14.37 -8.88 2.42
C ASP A 873 15.06 -9.77 1.38
N PHE A 874 14.53 -10.98 1.17
CA PHE A 874 14.98 -11.90 0.11
C PHE A 874 14.93 -11.26 -1.29
N THR A 875 13.80 -10.69 -1.72
CA THR A 875 13.70 -10.10 -3.07
C THR A 875 14.57 -8.86 -3.22
N ALA A 876 14.70 -8.03 -2.19
CA ALA A 876 15.54 -6.84 -2.21
C ALA A 876 17.04 -7.18 -2.28
N ARG A 877 17.49 -8.23 -1.59
CA ARG A 877 18.92 -8.60 -1.51
C ARG A 877 19.38 -9.51 -2.64
N THR A 878 18.49 -10.33 -3.23
CA THR A 878 18.83 -11.25 -4.32
C THR A 878 18.45 -10.74 -5.71
N GLY A 879 17.49 -9.82 -5.81
CA GLY A 879 16.86 -9.42 -7.08
C GLY A 879 15.92 -10.48 -7.68
N GLN A 880 15.77 -11.64 -7.03
CA GLN A 880 14.84 -12.68 -7.48
C GLN A 880 13.38 -12.30 -7.17
N PRO A 881 12.39 -12.81 -7.92
CA PRO A 881 10.98 -12.58 -7.64
C PRO A 881 10.52 -13.34 -6.38
N TRP A 882 9.45 -12.83 -5.75
CA TRP A 882 8.90 -13.35 -4.48
C TRP A 882 8.49 -14.84 -4.49
N TRP A 883 8.40 -15.46 -5.66
CA TRP A 883 8.10 -16.89 -5.84
C TRP A 883 9.32 -17.81 -5.93
N ALA A 884 10.52 -17.29 -6.14
CA ALA A 884 11.76 -18.07 -6.08
C ALA A 884 12.01 -18.51 -4.64
N ALA A 885 12.33 -19.78 -4.40
CA ALA A 885 12.50 -20.31 -3.04
C ALA A 885 13.85 -19.89 -2.43
N ALA A 886 14.88 -19.80 -3.28
CA ALA A 886 16.24 -19.40 -2.95
C ALA A 886 16.93 -18.76 -4.19
N ALA A 887 18.21 -18.41 -4.02
CA ALA A 887 19.08 -17.84 -5.04
C ALA A 887 20.55 -18.17 -4.73
N THR A 888 21.17 -19.02 -5.54
CA THR A 888 22.61 -19.29 -5.48
C THR A 888 23.42 -18.25 -6.27
N LYS A 889 24.57 -17.82 -5.71
CA LYS A 889 25.55 -16.95 -6.37
C LYS A 889 26.96 -17.23 -5.85
N GLY A 890 27.73 -18.01 -6.61
CA GLY A 890 29.07 -18.43 -6.18
C GLY A 890 28.99 -19.29 -4.93
N ASN A 891 29.76 -18.96 -3.88
CA ASN A 891 29.75 -19.70 -2.62
C ASN A 891 28.63 -19.28 -1.63
N ARG A 892 27.64 -18.46 -2.06
CA ARG A 892 26.51 -18.06 -1.22
C ARG A 892 25.18 -18.58 -1.76
N ILE A 893 24.35 -19.12 -0.86
CA ILE A 893 22.96 -19.52 -1.12
C ILE A 893 22.05 -18.67 -0.24
N GLU A 894 21.26 -17.80 -0.86
CA GLU A 894 20.28 -16.92 -0.21
C GLU A 894 18.90 -17.57 -0.27
N LEU A 895 18.20 -17.73 0.86
CA LEU A 895 16.88 -18.37 0.95
C LEU A 895 15.80 -17.40 1.43
N GLN A 896 14.55 -17.67 1.02
CA GLN A 896 13.37 -17.10 1.68
C GLN A 896 13.29 -17.51 3.16
N PRO A 897 12.49 -16.81 3.99
CA PRO A 897 12.31 -17.14 5.40
C PRO A 897 12.01 -18.63 5.63
N ILE A 898 12.75 -19.23 6.57
CA ILE A 898 12.66 -20.67 6.85
C ILE A 898 11.23 -21.11 7.21
N ALA A 899 10.46 -20.26 7.91
CA ALA A 899 9.06 -20.49 8.23
C ALA A 899 8.18 -20.63 6.97
N ILE A 900 8.43 -19.82 5.93
CA ILE A 900 7.71 -19.89 4.66
C ILE A 900 8.08 -21.16 3.89
N LEU A 901 9.37 -21.53 3.88
CA LEU A 901 9.84 -22.75 3.23
C LEU A 901 9.34 -24.03 3.94
N LYS A 902 9.21 -24.00 5.28
CA LYS A 902 8.52 -25.05 6.07
C LYS A 902 7.02 -25.08 5.81
N ARG A 903 6.32 -23.94 5.84
CA ARG A 903 4.87 -23.79 5.57
C ARG A 903 4.50 -24.31 4.17
N ARG A 904 5.39 -24.15 3.19
CA ARG A 904 5.25 -24.67 1.81
C ARG A 904 5.69 -26.14 1.64
N GLY A 905 6.31 -26.76 2.65
CA GLY A 905 6.82 -28.14 2.59
C GLY A 905 8.08 -28.35 1.73
N VAL A 906 8.75 -27.28 1.30
CA VAL A 906 9.86 -27.34 0.31
C VAL A 906 11.26 -27.09 0.91
N LEU A 907 11.39 -26.70 2.18
CA LEU A 907 12.68 -26.33 2.79
C LEU A 907 13.84 -27.29 2.43
N PHE A 908 13.65 -28.58 2.68
CA PHE A 908 14.71 -29.56 2.46
C PHE A 908 14.92 -29.89 0.98
N THR A 909 13.90 -29.77 0.12
CA THR A 909 14.07 -30.00 -1.32
C THR A 909 14.78 -28.82 -1.99
N THR A 910 14.42 -27.58 -1.63
CA THR A 910 15.14 -26.37 -2.05
C THR A 910 16.60 -26.39 -1.61
N LEU A 911 16.90 -26.74 -0.35
CA LEU A 911 18.30 -26.87 0.11
C LEU A 911 19.07 -27.95 -0.67
N ARG A 912 18.42 -29.06 -1.03
CA ARG A 912 18.98 -30.11 -1.89
C ARG A 912 19.13 -29.68 -3.35
N HIS A 913 18.30 -28.78 -3.84
CA HIS A 913 18.32 -28.25 -5.20
C HIS A 913 19.47 -27.25 -5.37
N GLU A 914 19.54 -26.22 -4.53
CA GLU A 914 20.60 -25.20 -4.60
C GLU A 914 21.99 -25.82 -4.40
N LEU A 915 22.13 -26.80 -3.49
CA LEU A 915 23.37 -27.57 -3.33
C LEU A 915 23.66 -28.50 -4.52
N ALA A 916 22.63 -28.98 -5.24
CA ALA A 916 22.85 -29.75 -6.47
C ALA A 916 23.45 -28.86 -7.56
N LEU A 917 22.92 -27.65 -7.75
CA LEU A 917 23.46 -26.66 -8.69
C LEU A 917 24.94 -26.38 -8.39
N VAL A 918 25.32 -26.08 -7.15
CA VAL A 918 26.74 -25.83 -6.79
C VAL A 918 27.66 -27.03 -7.08
N VAL A 919 27.19 -28.27 -6.89
CA VAL A 919 27.96 -29.48 -7.24
C VAL A 919 28.06 -29.64 -8.77
N ILE A 920 26.98 -29.35 -9.50
CA ILE A 920 26.92 -29.43 -10.97
C ILE A 920 27.82 -28.36 -11.61
N ASP A 921 27.76 -27.10 -11.16
CA ASP A 921 28.61 -26.00 -11.62
C ASP A 921 30.10 -26.35 -11.50
N SER A 922 30.49 -26.94 -10.36
CA SER A 922 31.86 -27.38 -10.07
C SER A 922 32.27 -28.58 -10.93
N ALA A 923 31.38 -29.55 -11.16
CA ALA A 923 31.63 -30.69 -12.04
C ALA A 923 31.76 -30.27 -13.53
N GLY A 924 30.93 -29.34 -13.98
CA GLY A 924 30.88 -28.86 -15.38
C GLY A 924 31.77 -27.65 -15.69
N ASN A 925 32.48 -27.11 -14.70
CA ASN A 925 33.21 -25.84 -14.80
C ASN A 925 32.33 -24.66 -15.32
N ASN A 926 31.04 -24.65 -14.96
CA ASN A 926 30.03 -23.68 -15.41
C ASN A 926 29.95 -23.59 -16.96
N ARG A 927 29.87 -24.75 -17.63
CA ARG A 927 29.76 -24.89 -19.10
C ARG A 927 28.57 -25.72 -19.58
N ALA A 928 27.78 -26.30 -18.68
CA ALA A 928 26.63 -27.09 -19.08
C ALA A 928 25.48 -26.16 -19.52
N PRO A 929 24.53 -26.66 -20.34
CA PRO A 929 23.32 -25.91 -20.64
C PRO A 929 22.35 -25.98 -19.46
N ARG A 930 21.66 -24.88 -19.15
CA ARG A 930 20.72 -24.74 -18.03
C ARG A 930 19.66 -25.83 -17.99
N TRP A 931 19.14 -26.29 -19.12
CA TRP A 931 18.15 -27.38 -19.13
C TRP A 931 18.71 -28.69 -18.55
N LEU A 932 20.02 -28.92 -18.66
CA LEU A 932 20.70 -30.07 -18.10
C LEU A 932 21.02 -29.86 -16.62
N GLU A 933 21.47 -28.67 -16.26
CA GLU A 933 21.79 -28.28 -14.87
C GLU A 933 20.53 -28.30 -13.99
N GLU A 934 19.50 -27.53 -14.36
CA GLU A 934 18.20 -27.45 -13.66
C GLU A 934 17.48 -28.80 -13.67
N GLY A 935 17.43 -29.47 -14.84
CA GLY A 935 16.77 -30.77 -14.98
C GLY A 935 17.41 -31.86 -14.12
N PHE A 936 18.72 -31.80 -13.91
CA PHE A 936 19.44 -32.74 -13.05
C PHE A 936 19.41 -32.32 -11.58
N ALA A 937 19.44 -31.03 -11.25
CA ALA A 937 19.22 -30.54 -9.89
C ALA A 937 17.86 -30.97 -9.33
N ILE A 938 16.78 -30.85 -10.13
CA ILE A 938 15.43 -31.35 -9.78
C ILE A 938 15.43 -32.88 -9.55
N TYR A 939 16.21 -33.63 -10.32
CA TYR A 939 16.36 -35.09 -10.15
C TYR A 939 17.12 -35.45 -8.88
N LEU A 940 18.28 -34.84 -8.64
CA LEU A 940 19.11 -35.04 -7.44
C LEU A 940 18.36 -34.64 -6.16
N ALA A 941 17.62 -33.52 -6.20
CA ALA A 941 16.82 -33.03 -5.08
C ALA A 941 15.56 -33.88 -4.80
N GLY A 942 15.11 -34.71 -5.75
CA GLY A 942 13.89 -35.53 -5.65
C GLY A 942 12.59 -34.75 -5.95
N GLU A 943 12.68 -33.58 -6.58
CA GLU A 943 11.57 -32.64 -6.75
C GLU A 943 10.61 -32.99 -7.89
N GLY A 944 10.90 -34.02 -8.71
CA GLY A 944 10.10 -34.38 -9.89
C GLY A 944 8.59 -34.57 -9.66
N LYS A 945 8.16 -34.94 -8.45
CA LYS A 945 6.73 -35.01 -8.07
C LYS A 945 6.07 -33.62 -7.96
N LEU A 946 6.81 -32.57 -7.61
CA LEU A 946 6.31 -31.19 -7.55
C LEU A 946 6.06 -30.63 -8.97
N PHE A 947 6.81 -31.12 -9.95
CA PHE A 947 6.77 -30.65 -11.33
C PHE A 947 5.78 -31.42 -12.25
N SER A 948 5.27 -32.57 -11.81
CA SER A 948 4.39 -33.45 -12.62
C SER A 948 3.11 -32.77 -13.15
N HIS A 949 2.64 -31.72 -12.49
CA HIS A 949 1.43 -30.98 -12.86
C HIS A 949 1.65 -29.82 -13.86
N TYR A 950 2.90 -29.53 -14.25
CA TYR A 950 3.25 -28.35 -15.05
C TYR A 950 3.61 -28.65 -16.52
N GLN A 951 3.08 -29.74 -17.10
CA GLN A 951 3.42 -30.16 -18.46
C GLN A 951 3.00 -29.12 -19.54
N LEU A 952 3.90 -28.86 -20.49
CA LEU A 952 3.63 -28.04 -21.68
C LEU A 952 2.77 -28.81 -22.70
N ARG A 953 1.93 -28.09 -23.46
CA ARG A 953 1.23 -28.66 -24.62
C ARG A 953 2.18 -28.77 -25.82
N GLY A 954 2.93 -29.88 -25.85
CA GLY A 954 3.93 -30.20 -26.88
C GLY A 954 5.35 -30.12 -26.34
N ALA A 955 6.21 -31.05 -26.81
CA ALA A 955 7.62 -31.08 -26.43
C ALA A 955 8.39 -29.92 -27.07
N LEU A 956 9.30 -29.32 -26.31
CA LEU A 956 10.30 -28.36 -26.82
C LEU A 956 11.57 -29.12 -27.24
N SER A 957 12.30 -28.61 -28.23
CA SER A 957 13.70 -28.99 -28.40
C SER A 957 14.53 -28.45 -27.23
N ASN A 958 15.64 -29.12 -26.92
CA ASN A 958 16.53 -28.68 -25.84
C ASN A 958 17.10 -27.27 -26.08
N GLU A 959 17.24 -26.83 -27.33
CA GLU A 959 17.68 -25.46 -27.70
C GLU A 959 16.62 -24.39 -27.40
N GLU A 960 15.35 -24.65 -27.70
CA GLU A 960 14.25 -23.72 -27.38
C GLU A 960 13.92 -23.75 -25.88
N LEU A 961 14.15 -24.89 -25.21
CA LEU A 961 14.07 -25.01 -23.76
C LEU A 961 15.16 -24.17 -23.08
N GLU A 962 16.42 -24.29 -23.49
CA GLU A 962 17.55 -23.49 -23.00
C GLU A 962 17.28 -21.99 -23.10
N LYS A 963 16.96 -21.55 -24.32
CA LYS A 963 16.65 -20.16 -24.66
C LYS A 963 15.46 -19.57 -23.88
N ARG A 964 14.50 -20.41 -23.46
CA ARG A 964 13.39 -19.99 -22.59
C ARG A 964 13.76 -20.01 -21.11
N LEU A 965 14.68 -20.87 -20.68
CA LEU A 965 15.26 -20.86 -19.33
C LEU A 965 16.20 -19.66 -19.07
N GLU A 966 16.70 -19.00 -20.12
CA GLU A 966 17.34 -17.67 -19.96
C GLU A 966 16.37 -16.59 -19.47
N ARG A 967 15.12 -16.62 -19.95
CA ARG A 967 14.11 -15.55 -19.75
C ARG A 967 12.68 -16.11 -19.69
N PRO A 968 12.30 -16.84 -18.63
CA PRO A 968 10.93 -17.35 -18.47
C PRO A 968 9.92 -16.20 -18.37
N GLY A 969 8.79 -16.32 -19.08
CA GLY A 969 7.78 -15.26 -19.18
C GLY A 969 6.88 -15.12 -17.96
N SER A 970 6.83 -16.13 -17.08
CA SER A 970 6.08 -16.12 -15.82
C SER A 970 6.54 -17.22 -14.87
N GLN A 971 6.10 -17.18 -13.61
CA GLN A 971 6.28 -18.28 -12.65
C GLN A 971 5.77 -19.63 -13.17
N GLN A 972 4.64 -19.64 -13.89
CA GLN A 972 4.01 -20.86 -14.39
C GLN A 972 4.74 -21.40 -15.64
N ASP A 973 5.25 -20.50 -16.49
CA ASP A 973 6.15 -20.82 -17.61
C ASP A 973 7.47 -21.42 -17.10
N MET A 974 8.11 -20.77 -16.11
CA MET A 974 9.33 -21.27 -15.44
C MET A 974 9.15 -22.69 -14.90
N ARG A 975 8.05 -22.96 -14.17
CA ARG A 975 7.74 -24.31 -13.66
C ARG A 975 7.50 -25.33 -14.77
N ALA A 976 6.96 -24.91 -15.91
CA ALA A 976 6.70 -25.79 -17.05
C ALA A 976 7.99 -26.11 -17.83
N LEU A 977 8.91 -25.15 -17.92
CA LEU A 977 10.25 -25.35 -18.47
C LEU A 977 11.08 -26.27 -17.56
N TYR A 978 11.04 -26.06 -16.24
CA TYR A 978 11.65 -26.97 -15.25
C TYR A 978 11.07 -28.38 -15.30
N ALA A 979 9.75 -28.54 -15.48
CA ALA A 979 9.13 -29.85 -15.70
C ALA A 979 9.64 -30.52 -16.98
N GLN A 980 9.79 -29.77 -18.08
CA GLN A 980 10.33 -30.30 -19.34
C GLN A 980 11.82 -30.67 -19.22
N ALA A 981 12.62 -29.85 -18.55
CA ALA A 981 14.05 -30.11 -18.27
C ALA A 981 14.24 -31.40 -17.46
N TYR A 982 13.49 -31.55 -16.38
CA TYR A 982 13.46 -32.77 -15.57
C TYR A 982 13.05 -34.01 -16.38
N LEU A 983 12.08 -33.89 -17.30
CA LEU A 983 11.70 -34.99 -18.20
C LEU A 983 12.83 -35.36 -19.16
N SER A 984 13.45 -34.40 -19.85
CA SER A 984 14.59 -34.62 -20.76
C SER A 984 15.77 -35.30 -20.05
N VAL A 985 16.05 -34.92 -18.80
CA VAL A 985 17.11 -35.53 -17.99
C VAL A 985 16.71 -36.93 -17.51
N THR A 986 15.49 -37.12 -17.02
CA THR A 986 14.97 -38.43 -16.59
C THR A 986 14.98 -39.44 -17.75
N GLU A 987 14.71 -39.01 -18.98
CA GLU A 987 14.79 -39.84 -20.18
C GLU A 987 16.23 -40.27 -20.50
N MET A 988 17.22 -39.36 -20.43
CA MET A 988 18.64 -39.76 -20.55
C MET A 988 19.04 -40.76 -19.47
N ILE A 989 18.64 -40.55 -18.21
CA ILE A 989 18.98 -41.47 -17.11
C ILE A 989 18.37 -42.86 -17.32
N ARG A 990 17.17 -42.96 -17.88
CA ARG A 990 16.56 -44.25 -18.27
C ARG A 990 17.30 -44.94 -19.41
N ASN A 991 17.74 -44.17 -20.40
CA ASN A 991 18.32 -44.70 -21.64
C ASN A 991 19.85 -44.98 -21.53
N GLN A 992 20.54 -44.33 -20.60
CA GLN A 992 22.02 -44.32 -20.52
C GLN A 992 22.60 -44.38 -19.09
N GLY A 993 21.76 -44.30 -18.05
CA GLY A 993 22.18 -44.26 -16.65
C GLY A 993 22.62 -42.87 -16.16
N GLU A 994 22.65 -42.68 -14.84
CA GLU A 994 23.06 -41.39 -14.22
C GLU A 994 24.49 -40.99 -14.58
N VAL A 995 25.39 -41.98 -14.75
CA VAL A 995 26.80 -41.76 -15.07
C VAL A 995 26.99 -41.04 -16.41
N SER A 996 26.10 -41.22 -17.41
CA SER A 996 26.22 -40.48 -18.68
C SER A 996 25.88 -39.00 -18.50
N VAL A 997 24.91 -38.67 -17.66
CA VAL A 997 24.51 -37.28 -17.36
C VAL A 997 25.64 -36.56 -16.63
N TRP A 998 26.24 -37.19 -15.62
CA TRP A 998 27.44 -36.70 -14.94
C TRP A 998 28.60 -36.42 -15.91
N LYS A 999 28.94 -37.38 -16.79
CA LYS A 999 30.01 -37.21 -17.79
C LYS A 999 29.71 -36.06 -18.76
N LYS A 1000 28.47 -35.98 -19.24
CA LYS A 1000 27.98 -34.95 -20.16
C LYS A 1000 28.03 -33.55 -19.55
N LEU A 1001 27.76 -33.41 -18.25
CA LEU A 1001 27.95 -32.16 -17.49
C LEU A 1001 29.43 -31.74 -17.48
N ALA A 1002 30.35 -32.68 -17.24
CA ALA A 1002 31.79 -32.45 -17.27
C ALA A 1002 32.40 -32.27 -18.68
N GLY A 1003 31.60 -32.35 -19.75
CA GLY A 1003 32.07 -32.28 -21.13
C GLY A 1003 32.88 -33.51 -21.57
N ILE A 1004 32.72 -34.64 -20.88
CA ILE A 1004 33.35 -35.93 -21.19
C ILE A 1004 32.37 -36.73 -22.07
N ASN A 1005 32.80 -37.06 -23.30
CA ASN A 1005 32.07 -37.96 -24.20
C ASN A 1005 32.32 -39.44 -23.84
#